data_AF-A0AAD5JPX0-F1
#
_entry.id   AF-A0AAD5JPX0-F1
#
_cell.length_a   1.000
_cell.length_b   1.000
_cell.length_c   1.000
_cell.angle_alpha   90.00
_cell.angle_beta   90.00
_cell.angle_gamma   90.00
#
_symmetry.space_group_name_H-M   'P 1'
#
loop_
_entity.id
_entity.type
_entity.pdbx_description
1 polymer ?
#
loop_
_entity_poly.entity_id
_entity_poly.type
_entity_poly.pdbx_seq_one_letter_code
_entity_poly.pdbx_strand_id
1 'polypeptide(L)'
;MPAKLTLPKLSFQTKPFASALKLALAISVAGAKIAPVAGDAVTLELPNGVVLTDANVAVKYILNAVSFDGSDLSLIQNAVIEKEETTISRLVFQKKPQEALQIAEFYVARYGSKIFSNTEKLGAVDVVYFGSLYETLSDTDLSKYPTLGAWFTLVSKAPVVTKALELVDKQISKAAKKKQAGAGDKKGGAKQTTLAELNPATQKLGKIDFFTAPDPSKKKLPKEGERNILITSALPYVNNIPHLGNIIGSTLSADCYARYCRARGYNTLYICGTDEYGTATETKALEEGVSCQALCDKYNAIHQSVYKWFDLSFDHFGRTTTPKQTQITQDIFHKVHANGFTSQDTMTQLFCERCQRFLADRYVEGVCPSCKYEDARGDQCDACGRLLNATELESPRCKLDGTAPITKDSTHLFLNLDTLQSEIEKFNQRVNTEGKWSQNGVHITQSWLKEGLRPRCITRDLKWGTPVPLEGFESKVFYVWFDACIGYPSITANYTDDWEKWWKNPKDVKLYQFMGKDNVPFHSVIFPGTQIATKEDWTMVHHISTTEYLNYEGGKFSKSRNIGVFGTNAEETGIPPSVWRYYLLSSRPETGDAMFTWNEFITKNNSELLNNLGNFVNRVIKFVIAKYEGGVIPEADLSGESEVALTNDVNALLSQYVESLDNVKIRHGLSLAMAISARGNLYLQESNVSNTLFTENRAKCDAVVNISINLIYLLSALIYPFMPATSESISRQLNAPLRNIPDQFTCDILGGHKLNGAAYLFSRIDEKMEATWKVKYGSSGN
;
A
#
# COMPACT_ATOMS: atom_id res chain seq x y z
N MET A 1 43.14 -2.02 -6.07
CA MET A 1 42.69 -2.23 -4.68
C MET A 1 42.13 -3.64 -4.55
N PRO A 2 42.52 -4.46 -3.57
CA PRO A 2 41.82 -5.71 -3.30
C PRO A 2 40.44 -5.41 -2.69
N ALA A 3 39.36 -5.86 -3.31
CA ALA A 3 38.00 -5.71 -2.79
C ALA A 3 37.29 -7.07 -2.80
N LYS A 4 36.41 -7.31 -1.83
CA LYS A 4 35.55 -8.50 -1.84
C LYS A 4 34.23 -8.13 -2.47
N LEU A 5 33.87 -8.86 -3.54
CA LEU A 5 32.57 -8.72 -4.19
C LEU A 5 31.68 -9.87 -3.73
N THR A 6 30.62 -9.55 -3.00
CA THR A 6 29.63 -10.54 -2.61
C THR A 6 28.68 -10.77 -3.78
N LEU A 7 28.51 -12.02 -4.21
CA LEU A 7 27.60 -12.39 -5.28
C LEU A 7 26.61 -13.46 -4.77
N PRO A 8 25.29 -13.18 -4.73
CA PRO A 8 24.29 -14.18 -4.43
C PRO A 8 24.12 -15.16 -5.60
N LYS A 9 23.28 -16.18 -5.42
CA LYS A 9 22.79 -16.97 -6.57
C LYS A 9 21.95 -16.04 -7.45
N LEU A 10 22.43 -15.79 -8.65
CA LEU A 10 21.81 -14.85 -9.58
C LEU A 10 20.82 -15.58 -10.50
N SER A 11 19.67 -14.95 -10.73
CA SER A 11 18.78 -15.27 -11.84
C SER A 11 18.76 -14.12 -12.82
N PHE A 12 18.69 -14.46 -14.11
CA PHE A 12 18.46 -13.50 -15.19
C PHE A 12 17.23 -12.62 -14.89
N GLN A 13 17.26 -11.38 -15.34
CA GLN A 13 16.23 -10.34 -15.27
C GLN A 13 15.91 -9.87 -13.86
N THR A 14 16.93 -9.83 -12.99
CA THR A 14 16.78 -9.37 -11.60
C THR A 14 17.75 -8.24 -11.24
N LYS A 15 17.34 -7.39 -10.29
CA LYS A 15 18.20 -6.30 -9.77
C LYS A 15 19.57 -6.81 -9.28
N PRO A 16 19.65 -7.96 -8.58
CA PRO A 16 20.94 -8.57 -8.25
C PRO A 16 21.82 -8.88 -9.46
N PHE A 17 21.26 -9.38 -10.59
CA PHE A 17 22.05 -9.64 -11.79
C PHE A 17 22.61 -8.34 -12.39
N ALA A 18 21.76 -7.32 -12.59
CA ALA A 18 22.19 -6.02 -13.11
C ALA A 18 23.25 -5.37 -12.21
N SER A 19 23.04 -5.37 -10.88
CA SER A 19 24.01 -4.87 -9.91
C SER A 19 25.33 -5.64 -9.94
N ALA A 20 25.28 -6.97 -10.02
CA ALA A 20 26.48 -7.80 -10.13
C ALA A 20 27.26 -7.50 -11.40
N LEU A 21 26.56 -7.35 -12.54
CA LEU A 21 27.17 -7.02 -13.81
C LEU A 21 27.81 -5.62 -13.80
N LYS A 22 27.14 -4.61 -13.23
CA LYS A 22 27.71 -3.26 -13.04
C LYS A 22 29.03 -3.29 -12.27
N LEU A 23 29.09 -4.01 -11.15
CA LEU A 23 30.31 -4.10 -10.33
C LEU A 23 31.41 -4.91 -11.01
N ALA A 24 31.07 -6.04 -11.64
CA ALA A 24 32.01 -6.84 -12.40
C ALA A 24 32.64 -6.05 -13.55
N LEU A 25 31.84 -5.22 -14.24
CA LEU A 25 32.29 -4.32 -15.30
C LEU A 25 33.20 -3.22 -14.75
N ALA A 26 32.78 -2.49 -13.72
CA ALA A 26 33.58 -1.41 -13.13
C ALA A 26 34.97 -1.90 -12.70
N ILE A 27 35.03 -3.10 -12.10
CA ILE A 27 36.30 -3.67 -11.65
C ILE A 27 37.15 -4.11 -12.84
N SER A 28 36.52 -4.74 -13.85
CA SER A 28 37.22 -5.14 -15.07
C SER A 28 37.83 -3.94 -15.81
N VAL A 29 37.12 -2.82 -15.83
CA VAL A 29 37.60 -1.53 -16.37
C VAL A 29 38.74 -0.96 -15.52
N ALA A 30 38.63 -0.98 -14.19
CA ALA A 30 39.65 -0.48 -13.28
C ALA A 30 40.89 -1.38 -13.14
N GLY A 31 40.89 -2.58 -13.75
CA GLY A 31 41.98 -3.56 -13.60
C GLY A 31 42.19 -4.05 -12.16
N ALA A 32 41.16 -3.98 -11.32
CA ALA A 32 41.26 -4.34 -9.91
C ALA A 32 41.10 -5.85 -9.68
N LYS A 33 41.75 -6.39 -8.64
CA LYS A 33 41.60 -7.79 -8.21
C LYS A 33 40.41 -7.92 -7.26
N ILE A 34 39.44 -8.76 -7.62
CA ILE A 34 38.31 -9.17 -6.76
C ILE A 34 38.57 -10.53 -6.15
N ALA A 35 38.19 -10.69 -4.89
CA ALA A 35 37.84 -11.99 -4.33
C ALA A 35 36.31 -12.13 -4.32
N PRO A 36 35.70 -13.00 -5.15
CA PRO A 36 34.27 -13.24 -5.10
C PRO A 36 33.94 -14.04 -3.84
N VAL A 37 32.98 -13.56 -3.05
CA VAL A 37 32.52 -14.22 -1.82
C VAL A 37 31.04 -14.53 -1.96
N ALA A 38 30.59 -15.66 -1.40
CA ALA A 38 29.17 -16.00 -1.37
C ALA A 38 28.46 -15.18 -0.28
N GLY A 39 27.26 -14.70 -0.58
CA GLY A 39 26.39 -14.03 0.39
C GLY A 39 25.03 -13.71 -0.22
N ASP A 40 24.15 -13.04 0.53
CA ASP A 40 22.73 -12.90 0.15
C ASP A 40 22.42 -11.64 -0.67
N ALA A 41 23.35 -10.68 -0.74
CA ALA A 41 23.20 -9.42 -1.48
C ALA A 41 24.47 -9.08 -2.25
N VAL A 42 24.32 -8.29 -3.32
CA VAL A 42 25.46 -7.76 -4.09
C VAL A 42 26.09 -6.61 -3.31
N THR A 43 27.30 -6.81 -2.78
CA THR A 43 28.02 -5.79 -2.01
C THR A 43 29.50 -5.74 -2.38
N LEU A 44 30.11 -4.57 -2.21
CA LEU A 44 31.55 -4.36 -2.35
C LEU A 44 32.17 -3.99 -1.00
N GLU A 45 32.97 -4.87 -0.41
CA GLU A 45 33.74 -4.58 0.81
C GLU A 45 35.12 -4.04 0.44
N LEU A 46 35.42 -2.84 0.94
CA LEU A 46 36.68 -2.14 0.77
C LEU A 46 37.72 -2.58 1.82
N PRO A 47 39.04 -2.39 1.57
CA PRO A 47 40.10 -2.78 2.51
C PRO A 47 39.99 -2.21 3.93
N ASN A 48 39.30 -1.08 4.09
CA ASN A 48 39.07 -0.41 5.38
C ASN A 48 37.81 -0.91 6.11
N GLY A 49 37.16 -1.97 5.61
CA GLY A 49 35.94 -2.54 6.19
C GLY A 49 34.64 -1.84 5.79
N VAL A 50 34.69 -0.80 4.95
CA VAL A 50 33.47 -0.15 4.43
C VAL A 50 32.81 -1.06 3.41
N VAL A 51 31.50 -1.30 3.58
CA VAL A 51 30.69 -2.11 2.66
C VAL A 51 29.76 -1.20 1.86
N LEU A 52 29.95 -1.15 0.54
CA LEU A 52 29.06 -0.47 -0.38
C LEU A 52 27.97 -1.44 -0.84
N THR A 53 26.70 -1.08 -0.57
CA THR A 53 25.52 -1.89 -0.90
C THR A 53 24.80 -1.40 -2.16
N ASP A 54 25.06 -0.17 -2.61
CA ASP A 54 24.55 0.36 -3.86
C ASP A 54 25.56 0.19 -5.01
N ALA A 55 25.10 -0.37 -6.13
CA ALA A 55 25.95 -0.68 -7.26
C ALA A 55 26.40 0.58 -8.00
N ASN A 56 25.56 1.60 -8.13
CA ASN A 56 25.91 2.84 -8.83
C ASN A 56 26.94 3.65 -8.02
N VAL A 57 26.77 3.72 -6.70
CA VAL A 57 27.75 4.34 -5.78
C VAL A 57 29.09 3.61 -5.85
N ALA A 58 29.08 2.28 -5.83
CA ALA A 58 30.30 1.48 -5.96
C ALA A 58 30.97 1.63 -7.34
N VAL A 59 30.21 1.70 -8.44
CA VAL A 59 30.76 2.01 -9.78
C VAL A 59 31.43 3.39 -9.77
N LYS A 60 30.77 4.41 -9.21
CA LYS A 60 31.35 5.76 -9.09
C LYS A 60 32.65 5.74 -8.30
N TYR A 61 32.68 5.02 -7.19
CA TYR A 61 33.87 4.84 -6.36
C TYR A 61 35.02 4.15 -7.12
N ILE A 62 34.75 3.00 -7.74
CA ILE A 62 35.76 2.17 -8.43
C ILE A 62 36.39 2.92 -9.61
N LEU A 63 35.57 3.61 -10.40
CA LEU A 63 36.02 4.32 -11.60
C LEU A 63 36.46 5.76 -11.32
N ASN A 64 36.58 6.13 -10.04
CA ASN A 64 36.93 7.48 -9.59
C ASN A 64 36.03 8.57 -10.21
N ALA A 65 34.77 8.25 -10.45
CA ALA A 65 33.75 9.18 -10.95
C ALA A 65 33.05 9.96 -9.81
N VAL A 66 33.72 10.06 -8.65
CA VAL A 66 33.23 10.75 -7.44
C VAL A 66 33.72 12.20 -7.38
N SER A 67 34.65 12.62 -8.24
CA SER A 67 35.15 13.99 -8.26
C SER A 67 34.08 14.94 -8.80
N PHE A 68 33.40 15.66 -7.89
CA PHE A 68 32.75 16.93 -8.21
C PHE A 68 33.85 17.97 -8.42
N ASP A 69 34.43 17.98 -9.61
CA ASP A 69 35.35 19.05 -10.01
C ASP A 69 34.59 20.34 -10.42
N GLY A 70 33.26 20.32 -10.35
CA GLY A 70 32.38 21.43 -10.70
C GLY A 70 32.21 21.62 -12.20
N SER A 71 32.79 20.75 -13.04
CA SER A 71 32.62 20.81 -14.48
C SER A 71 31.21 20.41 -14.90
N ASP A 72 30.68 21.08 -15.92
CA ASP A 72 29.40 20.71 -16.56
C ASP A 72 29.35 19.23 -16.96
N LEU A 73 30.51 18.67 -17.32
CA LEU A 73 30.63 17.26 -17.69
C LEU A 73 30.37 16.32 -16.50
N SER A 74 30.98 16.60 -15.34
CA SER A 74 30.77 15.83 -14.11
C SER A 74 29.32 15.90 -13.62
N LEU A 75 28.66 17.05 -13.78
CA LEU A 75 27.26 17.26 -13.41
C LEU A 75 26.31 16.46 -14.29
N ILE A 76 26.55 16.48 -15.60
CA ILE A 76 25.76 15.69 -16.56
C ILE A 76 25.94 14.19 -16.31
N GLN A 77 27.18 13.71 -16.10
CA GLN A 77 27.42 12.29 -15.82
C GLN A 77 26.68 11.82 -14.55
N ASN A 78 26.74 12.62 -13.48
CA ASN A 78 26.05 12.30 -12.24
C ASN A 78 24.52 12.29 -12.40
N ALA A 79 23.96 13.29 -13.08
CA ALA A 79 22.53 13.37 -13.36
C ALA A 79 22.04 12.21 -14.22
N VAL A 80 22.83 11.78 -15.22
CA VAL A 80 22.47 10.67 -16.12
C VAL A 80 22.53 9.32 -15.40
N ILE A 81 23.50 9.11 -14.51
CA ILE A 81 23.57 7.92 -13.64
C ILE A 81 22.40 7.90 -12.64
N GLU A 82 22.05 9.04 -12.04
CA GLU A 82 20.89 9.13 -11.13
C GLU A 82 19.56 8.87 -11.88
N LYS A 83 19.45 9.34 -13.12
CA LYS A 83 18.28 9.06 -13.98
C LYS A 83 18.15 7.60 -14.35
N GLU A 84 19.25 6.89 -14.49
CA GLU A 84 19.21 5.44 -14.68
C GLU A 84 18.51 4.75 -13.51
N GLU A 85 18.90 5.06 -12.28
CA GLU A 85 18.35 4.45 -11.07
C GLU A 85 16.88 4.80 -10.84
N THR A 86 16.55 6.10 -10.95
CA THR A 86 15.21 6.61 -10.67
C THR A 86 14.18 6.29 -11.75
N THR A 87 14.64 6.00 -12.98
CA THR A 87 13.76 5.88 -14.16
C THR A 87 14.02 4.58 -14.94
N ILE A 88 15.21 4.38 -15.51
CA ILE A 88 15.46 3.28 -16.47
C ILE A 88 15.40 1.92 -15.77
N SER A 89 16.18 1.72 -14.70
CA SER A 89 16.13 0.50 -13.88
C SER A 89 14.71 0.22 -13.41
N ARG A 90 14.01 1.26 -12.91
CA ARG A 90 12.63 1.14 -12.45
C ARG A 90 11.69 0.64 -13.54
N LEU A 91 11.78 1.17 -14.76
CA LEU A 91 10.95 0.75 -15.89
C LEU A 91 11.28 -0.67 -16.36
N VAL A 92 12.56 -1.06 -16.37
CA VAL A 92 12.98 -2.44 -16.65
C VAL A 92 12.36 -3.40 -15.61
N PHE A 93 12.44 -3.09 -14.31
CA PHE A 93 11.83 -3.93 -13.26
C PHE A 93 10.30 -3.93 -13.28
N GLN A 94 9.67 -2.85 -13.72
CA GLN A 94 8.22 -2.77 -13.94
C GLN A 94 7.74 -3.49 -15.21
N LYS A 95 8.62 -4.24 -15.89
CA LYS A 95 8.33 -4.93 -17.16
C LYS A 95 7.80 -3.99 -18.25
N LYS A 96 8.31 -2.75 -18.27
CA LYS A 96 8.07 -1.74 -19.31
C LYS A 96 9.36 -1.49 -20.11
N PRO A 97 9.95 -2.52 -20.74
CA PRO A 97 11.25 -2.39 -21.40
C PRO A 97 11.21 -1.38 -22.56
N GLN A 98 10.09 -1.27 -23.29
CA GLN A 98 10.01 -0.32 -24.41
C GLN A 98 10.14 1.14 -23.95
N GLU A 99 9.49 1.52 -22.85
CA GLU A 99 9.61 2.87 -22.27
C GLU A 99 11.03 3.11 -21.75
N ALA A 100 11.64 2.11 -21.10
CA ALA A 100 13.03 2.20 -20.62
C ALA A 100 14.02 2.42 -21.79
N LEU A 101 13.85 1.66 -22.87
CA LEU A 101 14.69 1.75 -24.06
C LEU A 101 14.50 3.07 -24.82
N GLN A 102 13.26 3.61 -24.88
CA GLN A 102 13.02 4.93 -25.48
C GLN A 102 13.73 6.04 -24.71
N ILE A 103 13.69 5.99 -23.38
CA ILE A 103 14.38 6.96 -22.53
C ILE A 103 15.89 6.79 -22.67
N ALA A 104 16.39 5.55 -22.66
CA ALA A 104 17.81 5.27 -22.87
C ALA A 104 18.30 5.77 -24.25
N GLU A 105 17.54 5.52 -25.33
CA GLU A 105 17.81 6.05 -26.67
C GLU A 105 17.91 7.58 -26.64
N PHE A 106 16.99 8.27 -25.96
CA PHE A 106 17.04 9.72 -25.82
C PHE A 106 18.33 10.19 -25.13
N TYR A 107 18.74 9.56 -24.03
CA TYR A 107 19.95 9.96 -23.31
C TYR A 107 21.22 9.67 -24.12
N VAL A 108 21.30 8.51 -24.76
CA VAL A 108 22.43 8.13 -25.62
C VAL A 108 22.50 9.05 -26.85
N ALA A 109 21.37 9.38 -27.47
CA ALA A 109 21.33 10.32 -28.60
C ALA A 109 21.68 11.77 -28.20
N ARG A 110 21.16 12.24 -27.05
CA ARG A 110 21.35 13.63 -26.61
C ARG A 110 22.77 13.91 -26.14
N TYR A 111 23.36 12.99 -25.39
CA TYR A 111 24.67 13.22 -24.78
C TYR A 111 25.80 12.49 -25.51
N GLY A 112 25.50 11.41 -26.23
CA GLY A 112 26.42 10.73 -27.15
C GLY A 112 27.84 10.60 -26.63
N SER A 113 28.81 10.93 -27.49
CA SER A 113 30.25 10.86 -27.21
C SER A 113 30.74 11.75 -26.07
N LYS A 114 29.90 12.62 -25.51
CA LYS A 114 30.28 13.48 -24.38
C LYS A 114 30.38 12.66 -23.09
N ILE A 115 29.48 11.72 -22.87
CA ILE A 115 29.43 10.93 -21.62
C ILE A 115 29.29 9.42 -21.84
N PHE A 116 28.86 8.99 -23.03
CA PHE A 116 28.90 7.61 -23.46
C PHE A 116 30.14 7.39 -24.33
N SER A 117 30.82 6.28 -24.13
CA SER A 117 32.09 6.03 -24.79
C SER A 117 31.88 5.58 -26.24
N ASN A 118 32.62 6.22 -27.15
CA ASN A 118 32.73 5.81 -28.56
C ASN A 118 33.98 4.94 -28.83
N THR A 119 34.61 4.43 -27.77
CA THR A 119 35.82 3.59 -27.81
C THR A 119 35.65 2.40 -26.88
N GLU A 120 36.54 1.41 -26.94
CA GLU A 120 36.53 0.25 -26.02
C GLU A 120 36.82 0.60 -24.55
N LYS A 121 37.20 1.85 -24.26
CA LYS A 121 37.39 2.34 -22.89
C LYS A 121 36.04 2.80 -22.34
N LEU A 122 35.48 2.04 -21.40
CA LEU A 122 34.19 2.32 -20.79
C LEU A 122 34.29 3.28 -19.60
N GLY A 123 33.41 4.29 -19.55
CA GLY A 123 33.25 5.18 -18.41
C GLY A 123 32.19 4.69 -17.42
N ALA A 124 31.96 5.45 -16.34
CA ALA A 124 30.96 5.12 -15.32
C ALA A 124 29.54 5.08 -15.87
N VAL A 125 29.18 6.00 -16.77
CA VAL A 125 27.87 6.02 -17.43
C VAL A 125 27.68 4.76 -18.29
N ASP A 126 28.71 4.36 -19.05
CA ASP A 126 28.65 3.15 -19.88
C ASP A 126 28.43 1.90 -19.03
N VAL A 127 29.19 1.76 -17.93
CA VAL A 127 29.07 0.61 -17.03
C VAL A 127 27.68 0.54 -16.39
N VAL A 128 27.16 1.68 -15.93
CA VAL A 128 25.83 1.75 -15.30
C VAL A 128 24.73 1.41 -16.31
N TYR A 129 24.71 2.05 -17.48
CA TYR A 129 23.66 1.83 -18.47
C TYR A 129 23.75 0.43 -19.07
N PHE A 130 24.95 -0.05 -19.38
CA PHE A 130 25.13 -1.39 -19.94
C PHE A 130 24.69 -2.45 -18.96
N GLY A 131 25.11 -2.37 -17.69
CA GLY A 131 24.70 -3.34 -16.67
C GLY A 131 23.18 -3.39 -16.46
N SER A 132 22.49 -2.26 -16.54
CA SER A 132 21.02 -2.20 -16.39
C SER A 132 20.24 -2.66 -17.62
N LEU A 133 20.76 -2.40 -18.80
CA LEU A 133 20.04 -2.66 -20.06
C LEU A 133 20.49 -3.95 -20.75
N TYR A 134 21.58 -4.58 -20.33
CA TYR A 134 22.21 -5.73 -21.00
C TYR A 134 21.22 -6.80 -21.42
N GLU A 135 20.41 -7.31 -20.48
CA GLU A 135 19.46 -8.38 -20.77
C GLU A 135 18.34 -7.90 -21.69
N THR A 136 17.86 -6.68 -21.47
CA THR A 136 16.77 -6.11 -22.28
C THR A 136 17.22 -5.90 -23.72
N LEU A 137 18.43 -5.36 -23.93
CA LEU A 137 19.00 -5.11 -25.25
C LEU A 137 19.45 -6.39 -25.95
N SER A 138 19.85 -7.43 -25.21
CA SER A 138 20.25 -8.73 -25.78
C SER A 138 19.08 -9.46 -26.45
N ASP A 139 17.86 -9.27 -25.94
CA ASP A 139 16.63 -9.89 -26.47
C ASP A 139 15.79 -8.94 -27.35
N THR A 140 16.30 -7.74 -27.66
CA THR A 140 15.57 -6.71 -28.42
C THR A 140 16.10 -6.57 -29.84
N ASP A 141 15.19 -6.33 -30.78
CA ASP A 141 15.53 -5.86 -32.13
C ASP A 141 16.09 -4.43 -32.07
N LEU A 142 17.43 -4.33 -32.10
CA LEU A 142 18.18 -3.08 -31.98
C LEU A 142 17.93 -2.08 -33.12
N SER A 143 17.34 -2.51 -34.24
CA SER A 143 17.02 -1.60 -35.36
C SER A 143 16.02 -0.51 -34.99
N LYS A 144 15.22 -0.73 -33.93
CA LYS A 144 14.23 0.22 -33.40
C LYS A 144 14.84 1.36 -32.57
N TYR A 145 16.10 1.20 -32.16
CA TYR A 145 16.83 2.13 -31.30
C TYR A 145 18.23 2.31 -31.89
N PRO A 146 18.36 3.04 -33.02
CA PRO A 146 19.57 3.03 -33.82
C PRO A 146 20.80 3.54 -33.06
N THR A 147 20.65 4.55 -32.20
CA THR A 147 21.78 5.13 -31.47
C THR A 147 22.20 4.25 -30.29
N LEU A 148 21.22 3.81 -29.49
CA LEU A 148 21.42 2.91 -28.36
C LEU A 148 21.92 1.54 -28.83
N GLY A 149 21.39 1.03 -29.95
CA GLY A 149 21.78 -0.24 -30.55
C GLY A 149 23.22 -0.20 -31.08
N ALA A 150 23.63 0.90 -31.73
CA ALA A 150 25.00 1.10 -32.16
C ALA A 150 25.98 1.16 -30.97
N TRP A 151 25.64 1.94 -29.94
CA TRP A 151 26.41 2.01 -28.69
C TRP A 151 26.49 0.65 -27.99
N PHE A 152 25.37 -0.06 -27.84
CA PHE A 152 25.32 -1.36 -27.18
C PHE A 152 26.16 -2.41 -27.92
N THR A 153 26.09 -2.42 -29.25
CA THR A 153 26.91 -3.31 -30.10
C THR A 153 28.40 -3.02 -29.94
N LEU A 154 28.78 -1.73 -29.85
CA LEU A 154 30.16 -1.32 -29.63
C LEU A 154 30.66 -1.74 -28.24
N VAL A 155 29.92 -1.41 -27.18
CA VAL A 155 30.28 -1.73 -25.79
C VAL A 155 30.35 -3.24 -25.57
N SER A 156 29.41 -4.02 -26.14
CA SER A 156 29.39 -5.49 -26.01
C SER A 156 30.64 -6.17 -26.56
N LYS A 157 31.38 -5.54 -27.47
CA LYS A 157 32.63 -6.06 -28.05
C LYS A 157 33.87 -5.76 -27.19
N ALA A 158 33.75 -4.90 -26.18
CA ALA A 158 34.90 -4.53 -25.35
C ALA A 158 35.37 -5.75 -24.52
N PRO A 159 36.68 -6.09 -24.51
CA PRO A 159 37.20 -7.27 -23.80
C PRO A 159 36.88 -7.31 -22.30
N VAL A 160 36.66 -6.15 -21.69
CA VAL A 160 36.24 -6.00 -20.28
C VAL A 160 34.82 -6.50 -20.03
N VAL A 161 33.93 -6.43 -21.03
CA VAL A 161 32.55 -6.91 -20.94
C VAL A 161 32.52 -8.43 -20.93
N THR A 162 33.26 -9.08 -21.83
CA THR A 162 33.36 -10.55 -21.88
C THR A 162 33.84 -11.11 -20.53
N LYS A 163 34.89 -10.52 -19.94
CA LYS A 163 35.41 -10.93 -18.63
C LYS A 163 34.39 -10.74 -17.50
N ALA A 164 33.64 -9.65 -17.52
CA ALA A 164 32.61 -9.37 -16.52
C ALA A 164 31.45 -10.36 -16.63
N LEU A 165 30.98 -10.65 -17.85
CA LEU A 165 29.93 -11.64 -18.10
C LEU A 165 30.37 -13.05 -17.67
N GLU A 166 31.59 -13.47 -17.99
CA GLU A 166 32.14 -14.75 -17.52
C GLU A 166 32.18 -14.86 -15.98
N LEU A 167 32.48 -13.75 -15.29
CA LEU A 167 32.51 -13.71 -13.83
C LEU A 167 31.10 -13.86 -13.22
N VAL A 168 30.11 -13.21 -13.82
CA VAL A 168 28.70 -13.26 -13.39
C VAL A 168 28.07 -14.62 -13.75
N ASP A 169 28.33 -15.16 -14.93
CA ASP A 169 27.82 -16.47 -15.41
C ASP A 169 28.29 -17.65 -14.55
N LYS A 170 29.50 -17.57 -14.00
CA LYS A 170 30.01 -18.56 -13.04
C LYS A 170 29.16 -18.64 -11.76
N GLN A 171 28.44 -17.58 -11.40
CA GLN A 171 27.53 -17.56 -10.23
C GLN A 171 26.10 -17.96 -10.57
N ILE A 172 25.72 -17.91 -11.84
CA ILE A 172 24.41 -18.39 -12.35
C ILE A 172 24.34 -19.94 -12.33
N SER A 173 25.49 -20.63 -12.26
CA SER A 173 25.64 -22.05 -12.61
C SER A 173 26.05 -23.04 -11.50
N LYS A 174 25.53 -22.88 -10.25
CA LYS A 174 25.55 -23.97 -9.24
C LYS A 174 24.19 -24.47 -8.76
N ALA A 175 23.07 -23.87 -9.19
CA ALA A 175 21.72 -24.39 -8.94
C ALA A 175 20.98 -24.86 -10.21
N ALA A 176 21.41 -24.43 -11.41
CA ALA A 176 20.71 -24.70 -12.66
C ALA A 176 20.99 -26.09 -13.27
N LYS A 177 22.16 -26.72 -13.01
CA LYS A 177 22.53 -27.98 -13.68
C LYS A 177 21.92 -29.27 -13.11
N LYS A 178 21.14 -29.21 -12.02
CA LYS A 178 20.43 -30.40 -11.47
C LYS A 178 18.91 -30.37 -11.68
N LYS A 179 18.38 -29.37 -12.40
CA LYS A 179 16.93 -29.25 -12.69
C LYS A 179 16.56 -29.35 -14.18
N GLN A 180 17.51 -29.68 -15.05
CA GLN A 180 17.28 -29.87 -16.50
C GLN A 180 17.31 -31.33 -16.99
N ALA A 181 17.39 -32.30 -16.08
CA ALA A 181 17.12 -33.71 -16.40
C ALA A 181 15.87 -34.15 -15.62
N GLY A 182 14.70 -33.75 -16.09
CA GLY A 182 13.42 -34.15 -15.48
C GLY A 182 12.20 -33.32 -15.88
N ALA A 183 12.40 -32.12 -16.43
CA ALA A 183 11.31 -31.33 -17.01
C ALA A 183 11.67 -31.03 -18.46
N GLY A 184 11.39 -32.00 -19.33
CA GLY A 184 11.31 -31.73 -20.75
C GLY A 184 10.18 -30.73 -20.99
N ASP A 185 10.58 -29.52 -21.35
CA ASP A 185 9.74 -28.57 -22.09
C ASP A 185 9.05 -29.31 -23.25
N LYS A 186 7.74 -29.53 -23.11
CA LYS A 186 6.89 -29.36 -24.28
C LYS A 186 6.63 -27.86 -24.43
N LYS A 187 7.35 -27.27 -25.38
CA LYS A 187 7.14 -25.91 -25.91
C LYS A 187 5.65 -25.60 -26.09
N GLY A 188 5.21 -24.48 -25.51
CA GLY A 188 3.86 -23.94 -25.70
C GLY A 188 3.39 -23.06 -24.54
N GLY A 189 4.17 -22.06 -24.11
CA GLY A 189 3.67 -21.05 -23.20
C GLY A 189 2.70 -20.13 -23.94
N ALA A 190 1.40 -20.46 -23.92
CA ALA A 190 0.37 -19.57 -24.42
C ALA A 190 0.49 -18.22 -23.70
N LYS A 191 0.51 -17.12 -24.47
CA LYS A 191 0.38 -15.75 -23.96
C LYS A 191 -0.85 -15.73 -23.04
N GLN A 192 -0.70 -15.39 -21.76
CA GLN A 192 -1.84 -15.33 -20.84
C GLN A 192 -2.82 -14.27 -21.34
N THR A 193 -4.04 -14.68 -21.69
CA THR A 193 -5.14 -13.79 -22.07
C THR A 193 -5.39 -12.79 -20.95
N THR A 194 -5.33 -11.50 -21.24
CA THR A 194 -5.70 -10.43 -20.30
C THR A 194 -7.21 -10.39 -20.11
N LEU A 195 -7.70 -9.77 -19.03
CA LEU A 195 -9.15 -9.60 -18.83
C LEU A 195 -9.80 -8.82 -19.99
N ALA A 196 -9.09 -7.84 -20.55
CA ALA A 196 -9.57 -7.04 -21.68
C ALA A 196 -9.68 -7.84 -22.99
N GLU A 197 -8.94 -8.94 -23.11
CA GLU A 197 -8.99 -9.85 -24.27
C GLU A 197 -10.07 -10.94 -24.12
N LEU A 198 -10.73 -11.05 -22.97
CA LEU A 198 -11.88 -11.93 -22.81
C LEU A 198 -13.03 -11.41 -23.68
N ASN A 199 -13.63 -12.30 -24.47
CA ASN A 199 -14.81 -11.98 -25.28
C ASN A 199 -16.02 -12.77 -24.79
N PRO A 200 -16.82 -12.24 -23.85
CA PRO A 200 -18.00 -12.90 -23.31
C PRO A 200 -19.01 -13.32 -24.39
N ALA A 201 -19.08 -12.60 -25.52
CA ALA A 201 -20.02 -12.91 -26.61
C ALA A 201 -19.71 -14.23 -27.34
N THR A 202 -18.46 -14.71 -27.24
CA THR A 202 -18.05 -16.01 -27.79
C THR A 202 -18.28 -17.18 -26.82
N GLN A 203 -18.70 -16.88 -25.58
CA GLN A 203 -18.82 -17.83 -24.50
C GLN A 203 -20.28 -18.16 -24.18
N LYS A 204 -20.50 -19.26 -23.46
CA LYS A 204 -21.84 -19.71 -23.04
C LYS A 204 -22.08 -19.31 -21.59
N LEU A 205 -22.57 -18.09 -21.41
CA LEU A 205 -22.81 -17.49 -20.10
C LEU A 205 -24.30 -17.24 -19.87
N GLY A 206 -24.71 -17.31 -18.60
CA GLY A 206 -26.04 -16.92 -18.15
C GLY A 206 -26.30 -15.43 -18.35
N LYS A 207 -27.58 -15.04 -18.34
CA LYS A 207 -28.00 -13.64 -18.42
C LYS A 207 -27.88 -13.00 -17.03
N ILE A 208 -26.70 -12.49 -16.71
CA ILE A 208 -26.42 -11.76 -15.48
C ILE A 208 -25.76 -10.41 -15.77
N ASP A 209 -25.88 -9.49 -14.82
CA ASP A 209 -25.08 -8.27 -14.82
C ASP A 209 -23.66 -8.60 -14.35
N PHE A 210 -22.69 -8.45 -15.25
CA PHE A 210 -21.28 -8.64 -14.93
C PHE A 210 -20.73 -7.47 -14.13
N PHE A 211 -19.73 -7.75 -13.29
CA PHE A 211 -19.03 -6.69 -12.59
C PHE A 211 -18.22 -5.88 -13.59
N THR A 212 -18.54 -4.60 -13.69
CA THR A 212 -17.78 -3.64 -14.49
C THR A 212 -16.83 -2.90 -13.56
N ALA A 213 -15.52 -3.05 -13.81
CA ALA A 213 -14.54 -2.27 -13.08
C ALA A 213 -14.82 -0.77 -13.29
N PRO A 214 -14.77 0.07 -12.23
CA PRO A 214 -15.03 1.48 -12.36
C PRO A 214 -14.10 2.14 -13.39
N ASP A 215 -14.66 2.96 -14.28
CA ASP A 215 -13.91 3.75 -15.24
C ASP A 215 -13.22 4.93 -14.51
N PRO A 216 -11.89 4.94 -14.38
CA PRO A 216 -11.17 5.98 -13.65
C PRO A 216 -11.24 7.36 -14.34
N SER A 217 -11.62 7.41 -15.63
CA SER A 217 -11.78 8.67 -16.37
C SER A 217 -13.07 9.41 -16.02
N LYS A 218 -14.07 8.70 -15.48
CA LYS A 218 -15.38 9.26 -15.16
C LYS A 218 -15.46 9.63 -13.68
N LYS A 219 -15.85 10.89 -13.42
CA LYS A 219 -16.12 11.36 -12.07
C LYS A 219 -17.42 10.73 -11.56
N LYS A 220 -17.37 10.15 -10.37
CA LYS A 220 -18.53 9.54 -9.72
C LYS A 220 -19.27 10.58 -8.91
N LEU A 221 -20.56 10.72 -9.17
CA LEU A 221 -21.48 11.56 -8.41
C LEU A 221 -22.60 10.70 -7.83
N PRO A 222 -23.24 11.11 -6.72
CA PRO A 222 -24.41 10.42 -6.19
C PRO A 222 -25.53 10.42 -7.22
N LYS A 223 -26.33 9.37 -7.20
CA LYS A 223 -27.51 9.22 -8.04
C LYS A 223 -28.73 9.05 -7.15
N GLU A 224 -29.78 9.81 -7.46
CA GLU A 224 -31.03 9.76 -6.73
C GLU A 224 -31.67 8.36 -6.82
N GLY A 225 -32.19 7.86 -5.70
CA GLY A 225 -32.82 6.54 -5.63
C GLY A 225 -31.87 5.34 -5.62
N GLU A 226 -30.57 5.53 -5.87
CA GLU A 226 -29.54 4.49 -5.74
C GLU A 226 -28.84 4.55 -4.37
N ARG A 227 -28.20 3.45 -3.96
CA ARG A 227 -27.39 3.39 -2.74
C ARG A 227 -26.03 4.08 -2.99
N ASN A 228 -25.87 5.33 -2.53
CA ASN A 228 -24.62 6.07 -2.64
C ASN A 228 -23.77 5.94 -1.38
N ILE A 229 -22.60 5.32 -1.52
CA ILE A 229 -21.69 5.02 -0.42
C ILE A 229 -20.42 5.84 -0.58
N LEU A 230 -20.23 6.79 0.34
CA LEU A 230 -19.00 7.55 0.48
C LEU A 230 -18.11 6.85 1.50
N ILE A 231 -16.88 6.52 1.11
CA ILE A 231 -15.94 5.81 1.96
C ILE A 231 -14.72 6.68 2.15
N THR A 232 -14.30 6.83 3.41
CA THR A 232 -13.02 7.45 3.76
C THR A 232 -12.18 6.50 4.61
N SER A 233 -10.88 6.52 4.37
CA SER A 233 -9.89 5.96 5.29
C SER A 233 -9.22 7.12 6.01
N ALA A 234 -8.91 6.94 7.30
CA ALA A 234 -8.08 7.87 8.05
C ALA A 234 -6.86 8.30 7.23
N LEU A 235 -6.63 9.61 7.14
CA LEU A 235 -5.52 10.17 6.37
C LEU A 235 -4.20 9.77 7.04
N PRO A 236 -3.35 8.95 6.40
CA PRO A 236 -2.01 8.67 6.91
C PRO A 236 -1.19 9.95 7.04
N TYR A 237 -0.53 10.11 8.19
CA TYR A 237 0.41 11.21 8.38
C TYR A 237 1.64 11.02 7.50
N VAL A 238 1.97 12.04 6.70
CA VAL A 238 2.91 11.94 5.58
C VAL A 238 4.35 11.72 6.00
N ASN A 239 4.76 12.10 7.20
CA ASN A 239 6.19 12.20 7.53
C ASN A 239 6.91 10.85 7.75
N ASN A 240 6.30 9.71 7.41
CA ASN A 240 6.84 8.38 7.66
C ASN A 240 6.31 7.32 6.70
N ILE A 241 7.06 6.25 6.50
CA ILE A 241 6.59 5.07 5.75
C ILE A 241 5.49 4.35 6.57
N PRO A 242 4.34 3.99 5.97
CA PRO A 242 3.30 3.25 6.68
C PRO A 242 3.74 1.80 6.93
N HIS A 243 3.52 1.31 8.15
CA HIS A 243 3.70 -0.10 8.48
C HIS A 243 2.40 -0.89 8.31
N LEU A 244 2.48 -2.23 8.37
CA LEU A 244 1.31 -3.10 8.15
C LEU A 244 0.12 -2.75 9.07
N GLY A 245 0.39 -2.34 10.31
CA GLY A 245 -0.63 -1.87 11.25
C GLY A 245 -1.40 -0.64 10.77
N ASN A 246 -0.71 0.35 10.16
CA ASN A 246 -1.40 1.50 9.57
C ASN A 246 -2.27 1.06 8.39
N ILE A 247 -1.75 0.16 7.56
CA ILE A 247 -2.43 -0.34 6.36
C ILE A 247 -3.70 -1.09 6.73
N ILE A 248 -3.62 -2.12 7.58
CA ILE A 248 -4.78 -2.92 7.97
C ILE A 248 -5.80 -2.12 8.79
N GLY A 249 -5.35 -1.21 9.66
CA GLY A 249 -6.26 -0.45 10.52
C GLY A 249 -7.11 0.59 9.81
N SER A 250 -6.80 0.90 8.54
CA SER A 250 -7.46 1.97 7.80
C SER A 250 -7.61 1.63 6.32
N THR A 251 -6.59 1.94 5.52
CA THR A 251 -6.63 1.93 4.05
C THR A 251 -6.99 0.58 3.41
N LEU A 252 -6.47 -0.55 3.92
CA LEU A 252 -6.79 -1.88 3.42
C LEU A 252 -8.19 -2.35 3.85
N SER A 253 -8.61 -1.99 5.06
CA SER A 253 -9.98 -2.28 5.54
C SER A 253 -11.03 -1.53 4.71
N ALA A 254 -10.80 -0.24 4.46
CA ALA A 254 -11.67 0.57 3.62
C ALA A 254 -11.68 0.09 2.17
N ASP A 255 -10.52 -0.30 1.61
CA ASP A 255 -10.45 -0.86 0.25
C ASP A 255 -11.26 -2.15 0.11
N CYS A 256 -11.16 -3.06 1.09
CA CYS A 256 -11.95 -4.28 1.11
C CYS A 256 -13.45 -3.96 1.07
N TYR A 257 -13.91 -3.02 1.91
CA TYR A 257 -15.32 -2.64 1.92
C TYR A 257 -15.74 -1.92 0.63
N ALA A 258 -14.89 -1.04 0.10
CA ALA A 258 -15.16 -0.34 -1.16
C ALA A 258 -15.31 -1.31 -2.34
N ARG A 259 -14.46 -2.33 -2.43
CA ARG A 259 -14.57 -3.39 -3.44
C ARG A 259 -15.82 -4.24 -3.26
N TYR A 260 -16.20 -4.55 -2.02
CA TYR A 260 -17.47 -5.20 -1.73
C TYR A 260 -18.67 -4.37 -2.21
N CYS A 261 -18.74 -3.08 -1.85
CA CYS A 261 -19.82 -2.20 -2.28
C CYS A 261 -19.94 -2.13 -3.80
N ARG A 262 -18.81 -1.99 -4.51
CA ARG A 262 -18.77 -2.00 -5.97
C ARG A 262 -19.22 -3.33 -6.56
N ALA A 263 -18.79 -4.45 -5.98
CA ALA A 263 -19.19 -5.79 -6.42
C ALA A 263 -20.66 -6.13 -6.12
N ARG A 264 -21.32 -5.37 -5.24
CA ARG A 264 -22.78 -5.37 -5.04
C ARG A 264 -23.51 -4.35 -5.92
N GLY A 265 -22.81 -3.63 -6.79
CA GLY A 265 -23.39 -2.62 -7.68
C GLY A 265 -23.71 -1.27 -7.01
N TYR A 266 -23.24 -1.01 -5.79
CA TYR A 266 -23.50 0.27 -5.12
C TYR A 266 -22.65 1.39 -5.72
N ASN A 267 -23.24 2.58 -5.85
CA ASN A 267 -22.51 3.76 -6.29
C ASN A 267 -21.52 4.19 -5.20
N THR A 268 -20.24 3.87 -5.41
CA THR A 268 -19.22 3.93 -4.36
C THR A 268 -18.11 4.89 -4.74
N LEU A 269 -17.85 5.88 -3.87
CA LEU A 269 -16.70 6.78 -3.93
C LEU A 269 -15.79 6.53 -2.73
N TYR A 270 -14.56 6.07 -2.98
CA TYR A 270 -13.55 5.83 -1.95
C TYR A 270 -12.42 6.86 -2.03
N ILE A 271 -12.33 7.73 -1.03
CA ILE A 271 -11.40 8.85 -0.92
C ILE A 271 -10.41 8.64 0.23
N CYS A 272 -9.15 8.97 -0.02
CA CYS A 272 -8.12 9.12 1.03
C CYS A 272 -7.05 10.11 0.55
N GLY A 273 -6.00 10.30 1.34
CA GLY A 273 -4.88 11.16 1.00
C GLY A 273 -3.91 11.24 2.17
N THR A 274 -2.86 12.02 2.02
CA THR A 274 -1.90 12.26 3.12
C THR A 274 -2.30 13.47 3.94
N ASP A 275 -2.18 13.34 5.26
CA ASP A 275 -2.21 14.46 6.21
C ASP A 275 -0.79 15.01 6.35
N GLU A 276 -0.62 16.29 6.02
CA GLU A 276 0.69 16.88 5.72
C GLU A 276 1.09 18.06 6.61
N TYR A 277 0.15 18.62 7.37
CA TYR A 277 0.41 19.81 8.19
C TYR A 277 0.91 19.46 9.61
N GLY A 278 1.28 20.49 10.36
CA GLY A 278 1.58 20.38 11.78
C GLY A 278 3.06 20.21 12.11
N THR A 279 3.35 20.24 13.42
CA THR A 279 4.70 20.36 13.96
C THR A 279 5.62 19.22 13.54
N ALA A 280 5.12 17.98 13.47
CA ALA A 280 5.96 16.83 13.18
C ALA A 280 6.47 16.82 11.72
N THR A 281 5.78 17.47 10.78
CA THR A 281 6.28 17.74 9.43
C THR A 281 7.41 18.77 9.49
N GLU A 282 7.23 19.90 10.20
CA GLU A 282 8.30 20.91 10.36
C GLU A 282 9.55 20.31 11.02
N THR A 283 9.37 19.50 12.07
CA THR A 283 10.47 18.80 12.75
C THR A 283 11.22 17.91 11.78
N LYS A 284 10.50 17.08 11.03
CA LYS A 284 11.13 16.10 10.15
C LYS A 284 11.80 16.76 8.94
N ALA A 285 11.19 17.83 8.42
CA ALA A 285 11.77 18.62 7.33
C ALA A 285 13.08 19.28 7.79
N LEU A 286 13.12 19.79 9.02
CA LEU A 286 14.34 20.34 9.62
C LEU A 286 15.43 19.27 9.82
N GLU A 287 15.07 18.10 10.33
CA GLU A 287 16.01 16.95 10.49
C GLU A 287 16.61 16.51 9.14
N GLU A 288 15.82 16.53 8.07
CA GLU A 288 16.28 16.14 6.72
C GLU A 288 16.92 17.30 5.93
N GLY A 289 16.92 18.52 6.47
CA GLY A 289 17.47 19.70 5.79
C GLY A 289 16.68 20.12 4.53
N VAL A 290 15.37 19.86 4.48
CA VAL A 290 14.48 20.16 3.33
C VAL A 290 13.31 21.05 3.75
N SER A 291 12.56 21.59 2.78
CA SER A 291 11.31 22.29 3.06
C SER A 291 10.19 21.31 3.43
N CYS A 292 9.18 21.76 4.19
CA CYS A 292 8.00 20.94 4.51
C CYS A 292 7.31 20.42 3.24
N GLN A 293 7.14 21.27 2.21
CA GLN A 293 6.57 20.85 0.93
C GLN A 293 7.38 19.72 0.29
N ALA A 294 8.72 19.85 0.22
CA ALA A 294 9.57 18.82 -0.37
C ALA A 294 9.53 17.50 0.41
N LEU A 295 9.47 17.56 1.75
CA LEU A 295 9.27 16.37 2.58
C LEU A 295 7.92 15.70 2.28
N CYS A 296 6.84 16.49 2.25
CA CYS A 296 5.51 15.97 1.97
C CYS A 296 5.42 15.37 0.56
N ASP A 297 6.02 15.99 -0.45
CA ASP A 297 6.05 15.49 -1.83
C ASP A 297 6.74 14.14 -1.93
N LYS A 298 7.92 14.02 -1.29
CA LYS A 298 8.68 12.78 -1.21
C LYS A 298 7.85 11.66 -0.60
N TYR A 299 7.28 11.88 0.58
CA TYR A 299 6.58 10.82 1.28
C TYR A 299 5.18 10.54 0.73
N ASN A 300 4.46 11.53 0.21
CA ASN A 300 3.20 11.30 -0.49
C ASN A 300 3.41 10.33 -1.67
N ALA A 301 4.50 10.49 -2.44
CA ALA A 301 4.85 9.57 -3.51
C ALA A 301 5.16 8.14 -2.99
N ILE A 302 5.84 8.02 -1.84
CA ILE A 302 6.11 6.73 -1.19
C ILE A 302 4.80 6.06 -0.76
N HIS A 303 3.90 6.79 -0.09
CA HIS A 303 2.58 6.30 0.31
C HIS A 303 1.80 5.77 -0.90
N GLN A 304 1.70 6.57 -1.97
CA GLN A 304 1.03 6.15 -3.20
C GLN A 304 1.64 4.88 -3.79
N SER A 305 2.97 4.77 -3.83
CA SER A 305 3.65 3.59 -4.34
C SER A 305 3.34 2.35 -3.52
N VAL A 306 3.39 2.45 -2.19
CA VAL A 306 3.04 1.36 -1.27
C VAL A 306 1.59 0.93 -1.48
N TYR A 307 0.65 1.88 -1.48
CA TYR A 307 -0.76 1.56 -1.61
C TYR A 307 -1.12 0.99 -2.98
N LYS A 308 -0.46 1.46 -4.04
CA LYS A 308 -0.58 0.86 -5.37
C LYS A 308 -0.08 -0.58 -5.38
N TRP A 309 1.05 -0.88 -4.73
CA TRP A 309 1.57 -2.24 -4.65
C TRP A 309 0.64 -3.17 -3.85
N PHE A 310 0.06 -2.69 -2.75
CA PHE A 310 -0.99 -3.38 -2.00
C PHE A 310 -2.34 -3.49 -2.74
N ASP A 311 -2.41 -3.01 -3.99
CA ASP A 311 -3.61 -3.02 -4.83
C ASP A 311 -4.80 -2.34 -4.16
N LEU A 312 -4.58 -1.14 -3.59
CA LEU A 312 -5.65 -0.32 -3.04
C LEU A 312 -6.31 0.51 -4.15
N SER A 313 -7.63 0.47 -4.20
CA SER A 313 -8.46 1.00 -5.28
C SER A 313 -9.17 2.31 -4.90
N PHE A 314 -8.38 3.30 -4.49
CA PHE A 314 -8.90 4.65 -4.28
C PHE A 314 -9.50 5.21 -5.57
N ASP A 315 -10.65 5.87 -5.47
CA ASP A 315 -11.17 6.68 -6.58
C ASP A 315 -10.37 7.98 -6.72
N HIS A 316 -9.89 8.50 -5.59
CA HIS A 316 -8.91 9.57 -5.56
C HIS A 316 -8.06 9.49 -4.29
N PHE A 317 -6.74 9.60 -4.44
CA PHE A 317 -5.79 9.74 -3.35
C PHE A 317 -5.17 11.13 -3.40
N GLY A 318 -5.64 12.03 -2.54
CA GLY A 318 -5.24 13.44 -2.53
C GLY A 318 -4.27 13.81 -1.41
N ARG A 319 -4.30 15.10 -1.03
CA ARG A 319 -3.37 15.74 -0.09
C ARG A 319 -4.10 16.85 0.66
N THR A 320 -3.73 17.15 1.90
CA THR A 320 -4.28 18.30 2.64
C THR A 320 -3.62 19.64 2.28
N THR A 321 -2.46 19.65 1.64
CA THR A 321 -1.71 20.87 1.23
C THR A 321 -2.20 21.45 -0.09
N THR A 322 -3.49 21.77 -0.20
CA THR A 322 -4.10 22.27 -1.44
C THR A 322 -4.86 23.59 -1.25
N PRO A 323 -5.04 24.41 -2.30
CA PRO A 323 -5.88 25.61 -2.22
C PRO A 323 -7.32 25.31 -1.79
N LYS A 324 -7.88 24.17 -2.21
CA LYS A 324 -9.23 23.74 -1.80
C LYS A 324 -9.31 23.44 -0.29
N GLN A 325 -8.26 22.91 0.32
CA GLN A 325 -8.19 22.76 1.78
C GLN A 325 -8.32 24.14 2.44
N THR A 326 -7.51 25.11 2.02
CA THR A 326 -7.55 26.45 2.61
C THR A 326 -8.93 27.07 2.46
N GLN A 327 -9.49 27.04 1.25
CA GLN A 327 -10.82 27.59 0.97
C GLN A 327 -11.91 26.97 1.86
N ILE A 328 -11.99 25.63 1.92
CA ILE A 328 -13.08 24.94 2.62
C ILE A 328 -12.90 25.06 4.14
N THR A 329 -11.68 24.95 4.66
CA THR A 329 -11.40 25.13 6.09
C THR A 329 -11.74 26.55 6.55
N GLN A 330 -11.40 27.57 5.75
CA GLN A 330 -11.74 28.96 6.06
C GLN A 330 -13.25 29.22 6.00
N ASP A 331 -13.96 28.66 5.01
CA ASP A 331 -15.43 28.75 4.92
C ASP A 331 -16.12 28.12 6.15
N ILE A 332 -15.70 26.90 6.53
CA ILE A 332 -16.19 26.23 7.75
C ILE A 332 -15.89 27.08 8.97
N PHE A 333 -14.66 27.58 9.12
CA PHE A 333 -14.28 28.43 10.25
C PHE A 333 -15.15 29.69 10.34
N HIS A 334 -15.36 30.41 9.23
CA HIS A 334 -16.17 31.62 9.22
C HIS A 334 -17.60 31.35 9.68
N LYS A 335 -18.21 30.24 9.25
CA LYS A 335 -19.56 29.85 9.68
C LYS A 335 -19.61 29.48 11.17
N VAL A 336 -18.66 28.67 11.63
CA VAL A 336 -18.54 28.30 13.06
C VAL A 336 -18.35 29.55 13.93
N HIS A 337 -17.48 30.48 13.50
CA HIS A 337 -17.20 31.74 14.19
C HIS A 337 -18.43 32.66 14.21
N ALA A 338 -19.08 32.87 13.06
CA ALA A 338 -20.28 33.70 12.95
C ALA A 338 -21.46 33.18 13.77
N ASN A 339 -21.56 31.85 13.94
CA ASN A 339 -22.56 31.21 14.77
C ASN A 339 -22.22 31.21 16.28
N GLY A 340 -21.11 31.82 16.69
CA GLY A 340 -20.73 31.99 18.10
C GLY A 340 -20.09 30.76 18.76
N PHE A 341 -19.63 29.78 17.98
CA PHE A 341 -19.04 28.54 18.51
C PHE A 341 -17.52 28.58 18.67
N THR A 342 -16.94 29.78 18.64
CA THR A 342 -15.51 29.98 18.94
C THR A 342 -15.30 30.98 20.05
N SER A 343 -14.24 30.79 20.82
CA SER A 343 -13.74 31.77 21.80
C SER A 343 -12.27 32.08 21.57
N GLN A 344 -11.79 33.18 22.14
CA GLN A 344 -10.37 33.53 22.19
C GLN A 344 -9.88 33.46 23.63
N ASP A 345 -8.70 32.88 23.83
CA ASP A 345 -8.01 32.89 25.12
C ASP A 345 -6.50 33.03 24.90
N THR A 346 -5.78 33.50 25.91
CA THR A 346 -4.34 33.74 25.85
C THR A 346 -3.58 32.65 26.61
N MET A 347 -2.57 32.08 25.95
CA MET A 347 -1.72 31.04 26.55
C MET A 347 -0.29 31.55 26.67
N THR A 348 0.32 31.38 27.84
CA THR A 348 1.75 31.67 28.04
C THR A 348 2.57 30.47 27.57
N GLN A 349 3.50 30.70 26.65
CA GLN A 349 4.36 29.68 26.06
C GLN A 349 5.82 30.13 26.07
N LEU A 350 6.74 29.17 25.90
CA LEU A 350 8.16 29.49 25.72
C LEU A 350 8.43 29.92 24.27
N PHE A 351 9.14 31.03 24.11
CA PHE A 351 9.53 31.63 22.83
C PHE A 351 11.04 31.72 22.73
N CYS A 352 11.61 31.21 21.64
CA CYS A 352 13.02 31.37 21.34
C CYS A 352 13.21 32.61 20.47
N GLU A 353 13.90 33.62 21.00
CA GLU A 353 14.17 34.87 20.29
C GLU A 353 15.13 34.71 19.12
N ARG A 354 16.00 33.70 19.14
CA ARG A 354 16.93 33.46 18.03
C ARG A 354 16.27 32.66 16.90
N CYS A 355 15.50 31.62 17.23
CA CYS A 355 14.71 30.87 16.26
C CYS A 355 13.45 31.62 15.78
N GLN A 356 13.08 32.73 16.44
CA GLN A 356 11.88 33.53 16.19
C GLN A 356 10.61 32.66 16.11
N ARG A 357 10.42 31.79 17.10
CA ARG A 357 9.27 30.88 17.19
C ARG A 357 8.93 30.49 18.62
N PHE A 358 7.67 30.14 18.84
CA PHE A 358 7.25 29.41 20.03
C PHE A 358 7.77 27.98 19.99
N LEU A 359 8.15 27.45 21.16
CA LEU A 359 8.73 26.12 21.31
C LEU A 359 7.66 25.15 21.80
N ALA A 360 7.41 24.11 21.01
CA ALA A 360 6.68 22.94 21.51
C ALA A 360 7.53 22.21 22.57
N ASP A 361 6.89 21.49 23.49
CA ASP A 361 7.57 20.80 24.61
C ASP A 361 8.76 19.94 24.18
N ARG A 362 8.68 19.29 23.01
CA ARG A 362 9.75 18.48 22.42
C ARG A 362 11.01 19.26 22.00
N TYR A 363 10.91 20.58 21.90
CA TYR A 363 12.00 21.51 21.58
C TYR A 363 12.51 22.26 22.82
N VAL A 364 12.02 21.89 24.00
CA VAL A 364 12.46 22.46 25.26
C VAL A 364 13.11 21.35 26.08
N GLU A 365 14.33 21.62 26.52
CA GLU A 365 15.03 20.80 27.51
C GLU A 365 15.49 21.70 28.66
N GLY A 366 15.63 21.17 29.86
CA GLY A 366 16.04 21.96 31.01
C GLY A 366 16.17 21.13 32.27
N VAL A 367 16.45 21.80 33.38
CA VAL A 367 16.61 21.15 34.67
C VAL A 367 15.23 20.81 35.24
N CYS A 368 15.02 19.54 35.63
CA CYS A 368 13.79 19.10 36.27
C CYS A 368 13.62 19.82 37.62
N PRO A 369 12.49 20.51 37.86
CA PRO A 369 12.28 21.23 39.13
C PRO A 369 12.17 20.29 40.33
N SER A 370 11.92 18.99 40.12
CA SER A 370 11.70 18.00 41.18
C SER A 370 12.95 17.21 41.57
N CYS A 371 13.62 16.59 40.60
CA CYS A 371 14.77 15.71 40.86
C CYS A 371 16.10 16.29 40.41
N LYS A 372 16.11 17.52 39.87
CA LYS A 372 17.30 18.24 39.38
C LYS A 372 18.05 17.55 38.24
N TYR A 373 17.40 16.62 37.53
CA TYR A 373 17.93 16.06 36.29
C TYR A 373 18.11 17.16 35.23
N GLU A 374 19.31 17.32 34.67
CA GLU A 374 19.70 18.51 33.91
C GLU A 374 19.11 18.61 32.49
N ASP A 375 18.63 17.50 31.94
CA ASP A 375 18.12 17.37 30.56
C ASP A 375 16.69 16.81 30.53
N ALA A 376 15.84 17.25 31.45
CA ALA A 376 14.41 16.94 31.40
C ALA A 376 13.75 17.60 30.17
N ARG A 377 12.81 16.89 29.54
CA ARG A 377 12.04 17.40 28.41
C ARG A 377 10.89 18.29 28.90
N GLY A 378 10.38 19.15 28.01
CA GLY A 378 9.29 20.08 28.33
C GLY A 378 8.00 19.39 28.80
N ASP A 379 7.77 18.13 28.42
CA ASP A 379 6.57 17.36 28.74
C ASP A 379 6.76 16.36 29.89
N GLN A 380 8.00 15.87 30.08
CA GLN A 380 8.29 14.81 31.03
C GLN A 380 9.78 14.78 31.41
N CYS A 381 10.06 14.53 32.69
CA CYS A 381 11.41 14.18 33.14
C CYS A 381 11.64 12.67 32.99
N ASP A 382 12.61 12.27 32.16
CA ASP A 382 12.92 10.85 31.94
C ASP A 382 13.59 10.17 33.15
N ALA A 383 14.16 10.94 34.08
CA ALA A 383 14.81 10.40 35.28
C ALA A 383 13.83 10.05 36.42
N CYS A 384 12.84 10.91 36.69
CA CYS A 384 11.86 10.68 37.77
C CYS A 384 10.45 10.35 37.28
N GLY A 385 10.21 10.39 35.96
CA GLY A 385 8.94 10.08 35.32
C GLY A 385 7.85 11.16 35.47
N ARG A 386 8.10 12.24 36.21
CA ARG A 386 7.13 13.33 36.44
C ARG A 386 6.77 14.03 35.11
N LEU A 387 5.47 14.22 34.90
CA LEU A 387 4.94 15.09 33.83
C LEU A 387 5.14 16.55 34.21
N LEU A 388 5.61 17.34 33.26
CA LEU A 388 5.96 18.75 33.43
C LEU A 388 5.23 19.59 32.39
N ASN A 389 5.02 20.87 32.72
CA ASN A 389 4.81 21.89 31.69
C ASN A 389 6.18 22.48 31.32
N ALA A 390 6.41 22.81 30.06
CA ALA A 390 7.71 23.33 29.63
C ALA A 390 8.11 24.62 30.37
N THR A 391 7.13 25.43 30.77
CA THR A 391 7.31 26.65 31.58
C THR A 391 7.73 26.38 33.02
N GLU A 392 7.61 25.15 33.52
CA GLU A 392 8.04 24.74 34.87
C GLU A 392 9.52 24.31 34.92
N LEU A 393 10.18 24.13 33.77
CA LEU A 393 11.59 23.74 33.72
C LEU A 393 12.48 24.85 34.29
N GLU A 394 13.44 24.47 35.12
CA GLU A 394 14.49 25.37 35.58
C GLU A 394 15.55 25.49 34.48
N SER A 395 16.01 26.72 34.19
CA SER A 395 16.99 26.98 33.11
C SER A 395 16.62 26.30 31.78
N PRO A 396 15.42 26.58 31.23
CA PRO A 396 15.01 25.99 29.97
C PRO A 396 15.97 26.40 28.85
N ARG A 397 16.15 25.52 27.88
CA ARG A 397 17.02 25.67 26.72
C ARG A 397 16.25 25.21 25.48
N CYS A 398 16.40 25.95 24.40
CA CYS A 398 15.89 25.54 23.11
C CYS A 398 16.77 24.41 22.55
N LYS A 399 16.16 23.26 22.25
CA LYS A 399 16.87 22.12 21.66
C LYS A 399 17.46 22.40 20.27
N LEU A 400 16.94 23.43 19.58
CA LEU A 400 17.34 23.78 18.22
C LEU A 400 18.63 24.59 18.17
N ASP A 401 18.86 25.49 19.14
CA ASP A 401 19.99 26.43 19.11
C ASP A 401 20.71 26.63 20.45
N GLY A 402 20.26 25.94 21.50
CA GLY A 402 20.82 25.98 22.85
C GLY A 402 20.50 27.25 23.65
N THR A 403 19.78 28.22 23.08
CA THR A 403 19.50 29.50 23.77
C THR A 403 18.41 29.35 24.83
N ALA A 404 18.45 30.20 25.86
CA ALA A 404 17.40 30.25 26.87
C ALA A 404 16.13 30.91 26.26
N PRO A 405 14.98 30.22 26.23
CA PRO A 405 13.74 30.82 25.77
C PRO A 405 13.13 31.74 26.84
N ILE A 406 12.32 32.69 26.40
CA ILE A 406 11.54 33.58 27.27
C ILE A 406 10.08 33.13 27.34
N THR A 407 9.35 33.51 28.39
CA THR A 407 7.89 33.34 28.42
C THR A 407 7.23 34.46 27.63
N LYS A 408 6.31 34.11 26.74
CA LYS A 408 5.55 35.06 25.92
C LYS A 408 4.10 34.61 25.80
N ASP A 409 3.19 35.57 25.90
CA ASP A 409 1.76 35.33 25.74
C ASP A 409 1.39 35.24 24.25
N SER A 410 0.52 34.29 23.93
CA SER A 410 0.05 34.00 22.59
C SER A 410 -1.46 33.80 22.60
N THR A 411 -2.20 34.63 21.86
CA THR A 411 -3.66 34.51 21.73
C THR A 411 -4.02 33.36 20.79
N HIS A 412 -5.01 32.56 21.17
CA HIS A 412 -5.46 31.39 20.44
C HIS A 412 -6.99 31.35 20.32
N LEU A 413 -7.47 30.80 19.20
CA LEU A 413 -8.87 30.45 19.02
C LEU A 413 -9.17 29.05 19.56
N PHE A 414 -10.35 28.89 20.12
CA PHE A 414 -10.90 27.64 20.63
C PHE A 414 -12.25 27.35 19.99
N LEU A 415 -12.52 26.08 19.69
CA LEU A 415 -13.84 25.56 19.33
C LEU A 415 -14.58 25.18 20.60
N ASN A 416 -15.73 25.81 20.86
CA ASN A 416 -16.53 25.64 22.08
C ASN A 416 -17.37 24.35 22.03
N LEU A 417 -16.71 23.19 22.04
CA LEU A 417 -17.37 21.88 21.97
C LEU A 417 -18.28 21.59 23.18
N ASP A 418 -17.97 22.18 24.33
CA ASP A 418 -18.80 22.17 25.54
C ASP A 418 -20.21 22.68 25.26
N THR A 419 -20.34 23.77 24.49
CA THR A 419 -21.65 24.35 24.13
C THR A 419 -22.44 23.49 23.13
N LEU A 420 -21.77 22.57 22.44
CA LEU A 420 -22.35 21.68 21.41
C LEU A 420 -22.62 20.27 21.93
N GLN A 421 -22.36 19.99 23.21
CA GLN A 421 -22.38 18.64 23.74
C GLN A 421 -23.74 17.95 23.56
N SER A 422 -24.86 18.65 23.80
CA SER A 422 -26.19 18.06 23.67
C SER A 422 -26.49 17.61 22.23
N GLU A 423 -26.15 18.44 21.23
CA GLU A 423 -26.32 18.09 19.83
C GLU A 423 -25.40 16.95 19.40
N ILE A 424 -24.15 16.93 19.87
CA ILE A 424 -23.20 15.84 19.57
C ILE A 424 -23.68 14.52 20.20
N GLU A 425 -24.22 14.54 21.42
CA GLU A 425 -24.79 13.36 22.07
C GLU A 425 -26.00 12.82 21.31
N LYS A 426 -26.94 13.71 20.92
CA LYS A 426 -28.11 13.33 20.11
C LYS A 426 -27.70 12.75 18.76
N PHE A 427 -26.72 13.36 18.10
CA PHE A 427 -26.13 12.83 16.87
C PHE A 427 -25.59 11.41 17.09
N ASN A 428 -24.71 11.22 18.07
CA ASN A 428 -24.06 9.93 18.35
C ASN A 428 -25.07 8.84 18.72
N GLN A 429 -26.06 9.12 19.58
CA GLN A 429 -27.08 8.14 19.97
C GLN A 429 -27.83 7.57 18.75
N ARG A 430 -28.16 8.45 17.79
CA ARG A 430 -28.84 8.06 16.55
C ARG A 430 -27.93 7.22 15.64
N VAL A 431 -26.76 7.75 15.29
CA VAL A 431 -25.89 7.12 14.27
C VAL A 431 -25.20 5.85 14.76
N ASN A 432 -24.95 5.70 16.06
CA ASN A 432 -24.39 4.46 16.62
C ASN A 432 -25.30 3.26 16.33
N THR A 433 -26.61 3.46 16.47
CA THR A 433 -27.62 2.42 16.26
C THR A 433 -27.91 2.22 14.78
N GLU A 434 -28.22 3.29 14.05
CA GLU A 434 -28.54 3.24 12.61
C GLU A 434 -27.36 2.73 11.77
N GLY A 435 -26.16 3.18 12.13
CA GLY A 435 -24.92 2.87 11.45
C GLY A 435 -24.22 1.61 11.93
N LYS A 436 -24.63 1.00 13.04
CA LYS A 436 -24.03 -0.20 13.64
C LYS A 436 -22.51 -0.09 13.81
N TRP A 437 -22.07 0.93 14.54
CA TRP A 437 -20.64 1.19 14.74
C TRP A 437 -19.92 0.01 15.41
N SER A 438 -18.62 -0.08 15.17
CA SER A 438 -17.75 -0.98 15.93
C SER A 438 -17.82 -0.66 17.43
N GLN A 439 -17.96 -1.69 18.28
CA GLN A 439 -18.21 -1.50 19.71
C GLN A 439 -17.12 -0.69 20.41
N ASN A 440 -15.84 -0.95 20.14
CA ASN A 440 -14.72 -0.15 20.65
C ASN A 440 -14.85 1.34 20.32
N GLY A 441 -15.26 1.69 19.09
CA GLY A 441 -15.58 3.07 18.71
C GLY A 441 -16.67 3.68 19.58
N VAL A 442 -17.78 2.97 19.80
CA VAL A 442 -18.88 3.42 20.68
C VAL A 442 -18.39 3.69 22.09
N HIS A 443 -17.61 2.78 22.69
CA HIS A 443 -17.10 2.93 24.05
C HIS A 443 -16.17 4.15 24.18
N ILE A 444 -15.27 4.37 23.21
CA ILE A 444 -14.36 5.53 23.20
C ILE A 444 -15.14 6.83 23.14
N THR A 445 -16.11 6.92 22.23
CA THR A 445 -16.97 8.09 22.09
C THR A 445 -17.78 8.36 23.36
N GLN A 446 -18.39 7.33 23.95
CA GLN A 446 -19.16 7.46 25.18
C GLN A 446 -18.29 7.91 26.36
N SER A 447 -17.04 7.43 26.45
CA SER A 447 -16.10 7.88 27.48
C SER A 447 -15.81 9.37 27.37
N TRP A 448 -15.58 9.87 26.15
CA TRP A 448 -15.35 11.30 25.89
C TRP A 448 -16.56 12.16 26.26
N LEU A 449 -17.77 11.72 25.89
CA LEU A 449 -19.00 12.46 26.19
C LEU A 449 -19.31 12.47 27.69
N LYS A 450 -19.08 11.36 28.38
CA LYS A 450 -19.28 11.24 29.83
C LYS A 450 -18.33 12.13 30.65
N GLU A 451 -17.10 12.33 30.16
CA GLU A 451 -16.14 13.24 30.82
C GLU A 451 -16.59 14.71 30.76
N GLY A 452 -17.43 15.06 29.79
CA GLY A 452 -17.81 16.43 29.47
C GLY A 452 -16.85 17.04 28.45
N LEU A 453 -17.41 17.57 27.36
CA LEU A 453 -16.64 18.24 26.34
C LEU A 453 -16.11 19.58 26.87
N ARG A 454 -14.93 19.99 26.40
CA ARG A 454 -14.29 21.25 26.77
C ARG A 454 -13.92 22.03 25.51
N PRO A 455 -13.77 23.36 25.59
CA PRO A 455 -13.20 24.13 24.49
C PRO A 455 -11.86 23.56 24.04
N ARG A 456 -11.67 23.41 22.73
CA ARG A 456 -10.43 22.86 22.15
C ARG A 456 -9.72 23.90 21.30
N CYS A 457 -8.45 24.16 21.59
CA CYS A 457 -7.65 25.10 20.83
C CYS A 457 -7.50 24.64 19.37
N ILE A 458 -7.91 25.50 18.42
CA ILE A 458 -7.91 25.22 16.97
C ILE A 458 -6.83 26.00 16.22
N THR A 459 -5.92 26.69 16.90
CA THR A 459 -4.82 27.45 16.27
C THR A 459 -3.46 27.07 16.82
N ARG A 460 -2.41 27.25 16.04
CA ARG A 460 -1.02 27.02 16.45
C ARG A 460 -0.10 28.09 15.88
N ASP A 461 0.95 28.37 16.64
CA ASP A 461 2.09 29.20 16.23
C ASP A 461 3.06 28.41 15.37
N LEU A 462 2.60 27.99 14.19
CA LEU A 462 3.40 27.27 13.19
C LEU A 462 3.36 28.03 11.87
N LYS A 463 4.34 27.76 11.01
CA LYS A 463 4.36 28.31 9.64
C LYS A 463 3.71 27.34 8.64
N TRP A 464 3.78 26.04 8.92
CA TRP A 464 3.28 24.99 8.04
C TRP A 464 1.88 24.50 8.46
N GLY A 465 0.85 25.15 7.92
CA GLY A 465 -0.55 24.85 8.18
C GLY A 465 -1.50 25.72 7.35
N THR A 466 -2.80 25.45 7.45
CA THR A 466 -3.82 26.31 6.82
C THR A 466 -3.90 27.67 7.53
N PRO A 467 -3.76 28.81 6.84
CA PRO A 467 -3.76 30.13 7.48
C PRO A 467 -5.13 30.49 8.06
N VAL A 468 -5.12 31.21 9.19
CA VAL A 468 -6.33 31.67 9.89
C VAL A 468 -6.80 33.01 9.31
N PRO A 469 -8.04 33.14 8.82
CA PRO A 469 -8.54 34.35 8.18
C PRO A 469 -9.15 35.31 9.23
N LEU A 470 -8.36 35.72 10.21
CA LEU A 470 -8.79 36.63 11.28
C LEU A 470 -7.68 37.64 11.60
N GLU A 471 -8.06 38.90 11.82
CA GLU A 471 -7.13 39.97 12.21
C GLU A 471 -6.40 39.60 13.51
N GLY A 472 -5.08 39.78 13.53
CA GLY A 472 -4.22 39.39 14.65
C GLY A 472 -3.76 37.92 14.65
N PHE A 473 -4.15 37.14 13.64
CA PHE A 473 -3.77 35.74 13.47
C PHE A 473 -2.92 35.50 12.20
N GLU A 474 -2.34 36.54 11.61
CA GLU A 474 -1.61 36.48 10.33
C GLU A 474 -0.38 35.57 10.38
N SER A 475 0.22 35.41 11.56
CA SER A 475 1.37 34.53 11.80
C SER A 475 0.98 33.16 12.38
N LYS A 476 -0.31 32.79 12.34
CA LYS A 476 -0.86 31.57 12.92
C LYS A 476 -1.54 30.72 11.85
N VAL A 477 -1.57 29.43 12.12
CA VAL A 477 -2.27 28.44 11.30
C VAL A 477 -3.31 27.69 12.13
N PHE A 478 -4.29 27.11 11.45
CA PHE A 478 -5.19 26.16 12.08
C PHE A 478 -4.42 24.95 12.59
N TYR A 479 -4.82 24.46 13.75
CA TYR A 479 -4.29 23.24 14.31
C TYR A 479 -4.78 22.05 13.49
N VAL A 480 -3.88 21.12 13.17
CA VAL A 480 -4.19 19.93 12.35
C VAL A 480 -5.36 19.09 12.91
N TRP A 481 -5.59 19.12 14.23
CA TRP A 481 -6.73 18.42 14.84
C TRP A 481 -8.10 19.04 14.47
N PHE A 482 -8.12 20.29 14.03
CA PHE A 482 -9.31 20.96 13.50
C PHE A 482 -9.50 20.68 12.01
N ASP A 483 -8.45 20.83 11.19
CA ASP A 483 -8.60 20.83 9.73
C ASP A 483 -8.25 19.51 9.02
N ALA A 484 -7.64 18.52 9.68
CA ALA A 484 -7.33 17.23 9.05
C ALA A 484 -8.58 16.48 8.56
N CYS A 485 -9.67 16.50 9.34
CA CYS A 485 -10.94 15.88 8.91
C CYS A 485 -11.63 16.69 7.80
N ILE A 486 -11.36 17.99 7.69
CA ILE A 486 -11.78 18.82 6.54
C ILE A 486 -10.99 18.42 5.27
N GLY A 487 -9.87 17.72 5.45
CA GLY A 487 -9.15 17.04 4.37
C GLY A 487 -10.04 16.12 3.52
N TYR A 488 -11.04 15.45 4.09
CA TYR A 488 -11.91 14.56 3.30
C TYR A 488 -12.76 15.30 2.26
N PRO A 489 -13.55 16.33 2.62
CA PRO A 489 -14.25 17.14 1.63
C PRO A 489 -13.29 17.89 0.70
N SER A 490 -12.14 18.39 1.18
CA SER A 490 -11.20 19.11 0.31
C SER A 490 -10.51 18.21 -0.72
N ILE A 491 -10.15 16.98 -0.36
CA ILE A 491 -9.66 15.98 -1.31
C ILE A 491 -10.76 15.64 -2.32
N THR A 492 -12.02 15.54 -1.89
CA THR A 492 -13.15 15.30 -2.80
C THR A 492 -13.36 16.49 -3.74
N ALA A 493 -13.14 17.72 -3.28
CA ALA A 493 -13.19 18.95 -4.09
C ALA A 493 -12.05 19.03 -5.12
N ASN A 494 -10.90 18.42 -4.85
CA ASN A 494 -9.83 18.25 -5.84
C ASN A 494 -10.13 17.10 -6.82
N TYR A 495 -11.02 16.17 -6.46
CA TYR A 495 -11.48 15.12 -7.35
C TYR A 495 -12.57 15.63 -8.32
N THR A 496 -13.53 16.43 -7.85
CA THR A 496 -14.65 16.94 -8.66
C THR A 496 -15.13 18.29 -8.12
N ASP A 497 -15.54 19.20 -9.00
CA ASP A 497 -16.11 20.49 -8.61
C ASP A 497 -17.48 20.32 -7.91
N ASP A 498 -18.19 19.25 -8.24
CA ASP A 498 -19.49 18.85 -7.68
C ASP A 498 -19.39 18.13 -6.30
N TRP A 499 -18.32 18.36 -5.54
CA TRP A 499 -18.04 17.61 -4.30
C TRP A 499 -19.10 17.75 -3.21
N GLU A 500 -19.84 18.87 -3.20
CA GLU A 500 -20.94 19.11 -2.27
C GLU A 500 -22.09 18.11 -2.48
N LYS A 501 -22.26 17.53 -3.68
CA LYS A 501 -23.24 16.46 -3.89
C LYS A 501 -22.95 15.24 -3.02
N TRP A 502 -21.68 14.99 -2.67
CA TRP A 502 -21.28 13.93 -1.74
C TRP A 502 -21.31 14.38 -0.27
N TRP A 503 -20.84 15.60 0.02
CA TRP A 503 -20.57 16.06 1.39
C TRP A 503 -21.65 16.94 2.01
N LYS A 504 -22.65 17.37 1.23
CA LYS A 504 -23.82 18.14 1.66
C LYS A 504 -25.12 17.52 1.10
N ASN A 505 -25.21 16.20 1.15
CA ASN A 505 -26.39 15.43 0.77
C ASN A 505 -26.62 14.25 1.73
N PRO A 506 -26.95 14.51 3.00
CA PRO A 506 -27.14 13.46 4.00
C PRO A 506 -28.36 12.55 3.72
N LYS A 507 -29.26 12.97 2.83
CA LYS A 507 -30.44 12.18 2.44
C LYS A 507 -30.07 10.99 1.56
N ASP A 508 -29.23 11.19 0.55
CA ASP A 508 -28.93 10.16 -0.45
C ASP A 508 -27.55 9.51 -0.25
N VAL A 509 -26.69 10.06 0.60
CA VAL A 509 -25.30 9.59 0.81
C VAL A 509 -25.11 9.02 2.21
N LYS A 510 -24.53 7.82 2.28
CA LYS A 510 -24.07 7.22 3.54
C LYS A 510 -22.55 7.25 3.62
N LEU A 511 -22.01 7.96 4.62
CA LEU A 511 -20.57 8.06 4.87
C LEU A 511 -20.07 6.94 5.79
N TYR A 512 -19.13 6.14 5.30
CA TYR A 512 -18.41 5.10 6.04
C TYR A 512 -16.96 5.55 6.27
N GLN A 513 -16.49 5.51 7.52
CA GLN A 513 -15.14 5.92 7.89
C GLN A 513 -14.37 4.79 8.56
N PHE A 514 -13.16 4.51 8.07
CA PHE A 514 -12.30 3.43 8.55
C PHE A 514 -11.05 3.99 9.20
N MET A 515 -10.78 3.56 10.45
CA MET A 515 -9.68 4.11 11.24
C MET A 515 -9.22 3.19 12.38
N GLY A 516 -8.01 3.43 12.88
CA GLY A 516 -7.60 2.90 14.18
C GLY A 516 -8.24 3.68 15.33
N LYS A 517 -8.32 3.06 16.52
CA LYS A 517 -9.01 3.59 17.70
C LYS A 517 -8.62 5.01 18.13
N ASP A 518 -7.37 5.41 17.90
CA ASP A 518 -6.87 6.73 18.29
C ASP A 518 -7.54 7.88 17.52
N ASN A 519 -8.09 7.60 16.35
CA ASN A 519 -8.75 8.59 15.50
C ASN A 519 -10.24 8.77 15.82
N VAL A 520 -10.85 7.90 16.65
CA VAL A 520 -12.30 7.91 16.90
C VAL A 520 -12.81 9.26 17.41
N PRO A 521 -12.20 9.91 18.42
CA PRO A 521 -12.73 11.19 18.94
C PRO A 521 -12.82 12.30 17.89
N PHE A 522 -11.93 12.29 16.91
CA PHE A 522 -11.95 13.26 15.82
C PHE A 522 -13.17 13.09 14.91
N HIS A 523 -13.56 11.85 14.65
CA HIS A 523 -14.60 11.50 13.70
C HIS A 523 -15.97 11.35 14.36
N SER A 524 -16.03 11.13 15.68
CA SER A 524 -17.29 11.02 16.43
C SER A 524 -17.66 12.28 17.24
N VAL A 525 -16.69 13.16 17.53
CA VAL A 525 -16.90 14.36 18.36
C VAL A 525 -16.44 15.63 17.64
N ILE A 526 -15.15 15.76 17.33
CA ILE A 526 -14.58 17.06 16.89
C ILE A 526 -15.13 17.48 15.52
N PHE A 527 -15.02 16.61 14.52
CA PHE A 527 -15.50 16.91 13.16
C PHE A 527 -17.03 17.00 13.09
N PRO A 528 -17.82 16.05 13.68
CA PRO A 528 -19.26 16.23 13.81
C PRO A 528 -19.67 17.52 14.52
N GLY A 529 -18.99 17.88 15.62
CA GLY A 529 -19.22 19.14 16.33
C GLY A 529 -18.94 20.36 15.46
N THR A 530 -17.85 20.32 14.69
CA THR A 530 -17.50 21.36 13.72
C THR A 530 -18.58 21.49 12.63
N GLN A 531 -19.05 20.36 12.07
CA GLN A 531 -20.13 20.34 11.07
C GLN A 531 -21.45 20.89 11.65
N ILE A 532 -21.86 20.45 12.84
CA ILE A 532 -23.06 20.95 13.53
C ILE A 532 -22.97 22.46 13.79
N ALA A 533 -21.78 22.95 14.16
CA ALA A 533 -21.55 24.36 14.44
C ALA A 533 -21.67 25.26 13.20
N THR A 534 -21.50 24.72 11.98
CA THR A 534 -21.77 25.48 10.73
C THR A 534 -23.26 25.75 10.51
N LYS A 535 -24.15 24.97 11.13
CA LYS A 535 -25.62 24.97 10.87
C LYS A 535 -26.00 24.66 9.41
N GLU A 536 -25.11 23.99 8.67
CA GLU A 536 -25.38 23.47 7.32
C GLU A 536 -25.74 21.98 7.34
N ASP A 537 -26.34 21.52 6.24
CA ASP A 537 -26.77 20.13 6.06
C ASP A 537 -25.63 19.26 5.51
N TRP A 538 -24.64 18.96 6.35
CA TRP A 538 -23.52 18.11 5.98
C TRP A 538 -23.91 16.63 5.92
N THR A 539 -23.31 15.90 4.97
CA THR A 539 -23.22 14.44 5.03
C THR A 539 -22.30 14.06 6.19
N MET A 540 -22.90 13.75 7.33
CA MET A 540 -22.18 13.30 8.53
C MET A 540 -21.94 11.80 8.51
N VAL A 541 -21.03 11.32 9.36
CA VAL A 541 -20.69 9.90 9.42
C VAL A 541 -21.90 9.02 9.74
N HIS A 542 -22.14 8.02 8.89
CA HIS A 542 -23.14 6.98 9.09
C HIS A 542 -22.53 5.83 9.88
N HIS A 543 -21.38 5.29 9.45
CA HIS A 543 -20.71 4.15 10.09
C HIS A 543 -19.23 4.45 10.39
N ILE A 544 -18.80 4.20 11.63
CA ILE A 544 -17.38 4.15 12.00
C ILE A 544 -16.93 2.69 12.17
N SER A 545 -15.96 2.29 11.36
CA SER A 545 -15.25 1.01 11.49
C SER A 545 -13.91 1.24 12.18
N THR A 546 -13.87 0.89 13.47
CA THR A 546 -12.68 1.05 14.31
C THR A 546 -11.93 -0.27 14.45
N THR A 547 -10.60 -0.23 14.31
CA THR A 547 -9.73 -1.34 14.65
C THR A 547 -8.90 -1.09 15.91
N GLU A 548 -8.59 -2.17 16.61
CA GLU A 548 -7.52 -2.23 17.61
C GLU A 548 -6.14 -2.27 16.92
N TYR A 549 -5.05 -2.44 17.69
CA TYR A 549 -3.71 -2.45 17.12
C TYR A 549 -3.35 -3.80 16.49
N LEU A 550 -2.60 -3.73 15.38
CA LEU A 550 -1.80 -4.86 14.93
C LEU A 550 -0.40 -4.72 15.54
N ASN A 551 -0.03 -5.68 16.37
CA ASN A 551 1.28 -5.84 16.95
C ASN A 551 2.16 -6.73 16.03
N TYR A 552 3.47 -6.79 16.28
CA TYR A 552 4.43 -7.54 15.48
C TYR A 552 5.27 -8.48 16.36
N GLU A 553 5.15 -9.78 16.11
CA GLU A 553 5.81 -10.88 16.80
C GLU A 553 5.61 -10.86 18.33
N GLY A 554 6.62 -10.45 19.11
CA GLY A 554 6.55 -10.38 20.57
C GLY A 554 6.26 -8.97 21.10
N GLY A 555 6.00 -7.98 20.23
CA GLY A 555 5.93 -6.58 20.63
C GLY A 555 5.24 -5.66 19.63
N LYS A 556 5.58 -4.37 19.66
CA LYS A 556 5.00 -3.34 18.78
C LYS A 556 5.92 -3.04 17.60
N PHE A 557 5.32 -2.59 16.49
CA PHE A 557 6.07 -1.93 15.42
C PHE A 557 6.88 -0.76 16.00
N SER A 558 8.14 -0.61 15.57
CA SER A 558 9.01 0.48 16.03
C SER A 558 9.78 1.07 14.86
N LYS A 559 9.45 2.31 14.51
CA LYS A 559 10.14 3.06 13.45
C LYS A 559 11.60 3.36 13.80
N SER A 560 11.87 3.86 15.00
CA SER A 560 13.21 4.24 15.44
C SER A 560 14.16 3.03 15.57
N ARG A 561 13.63 1.86 15.91
CA ARG A 561 14.40 0.60 16.00
C ARG A 561 14.30 -0.27 14.74
N ASN A 562 13.61 0.20 13.70
CA ASN A 562 13.32 -0.54 12.47
C ASN A 562 12.75 -1.96 12.72
N ILE A 563 11.84 -2.09 13.68
CA ILE A 563 11.18 -3.36 14.04
C ILE A 563 9.82 -3.43 13.35
N GLY A 564 9.60 -4.52 12.61
CA GLY A 564 8.37 -4.80 11.89
C GLY A 564 8.49 -4.59 10.39
N VAL A 565 7.45 -5.03 9.68
CA VAL A 565 7.36 -4.89 8.22
C VAL A 565 6.72 -3.55 7.86
N PHE A 566 7.45 -2.74 7.09
CA PHE A 566 6.94 -1.52 6.47
C PHE A 566 6.40 -1.81 5.07
N GLY A 567 5.54 -0.93 4.55
CA GLY A 567 4.89 -1.13 3.26
C GLY A 567 5.87 -1.35 2.11
N THR A 568 7.02 -0.67 2.11
CA THR A 568 8.10 -0.87 1.14
C THR A 568 8.81 -2.22 1.31
N ASN A 569 8.92 -2.72 2.54
CA ASN A 569 9.59 -4.00 2.81
C ASN A 569 8.72 -5.21 2.45
N ALA A 570 7.40 -5.07 2.49
CA ALA A 570 6.49 -6.14 2.07
C ALA A 570 6.76 -6.55 0.62
N GLU A 571 6.98 -5.57 -0.27
CA GLU A 571 7.35 -5.79 -1.67
C GLU A 571 8.67 -6.55 -1.84
N GLU A 572 9.69 -6.21 -1.04
CA GLU A 572 11.01 -6.84 -1.08
C GLU A 572 11.00 -8.34 -0.73
N THR A 573 9.94 -8.85 -0.09
CA THR A 573 9.84 -10.29 0.23
C THR A 573 9.63 -11.17 -0.99
N GLY A 574 9.21 -10.60 -2.12
CA GLY A 574 8.81 -11.35 -3.32
C GLY A 574 7.46 -12.07 -3.16
N ILE A 575 6.79 -11.92 -2.01
CA ILE A 575 5.47 -12.48 -1.77
C ILE A 575 4.40 -11.58 -2.41
N PRO A 576 3.47 -12.11 -3.23
CA PRO A 576 2.46 -11.31 -3.90
C PRO A 576 1.56 -10.53 -2.93
N PRO A 577 1.07 -9.34 -3.32
CA PRO A 577 0.21 -8.51 -2.47
C PRO A 577 -1.09 -9.25 -2.07
N SER A 578 -1.64 -10.14 -2.89
CA SER A 578 -2.81 -10.96 -2.53
C SER A 578 -2.60 -11.75 -1.23
N VAL A 579 -1.41 -12.30 -0.99
CA VAL A 579 -1.10 -13.07 0.23
C VAL A 579 -1.03 -12.15 1.45
N TRP A 580 -0.41 -10.98 1.30
CA TRP A 580 -0.37 -9.95 2.34
C TRP A 580 -1.76 -9.46 2.72
N ARG A 581 -2.58 -9.13 1.72
CA ARG A 581 -3.96 -8.70 1.93
C ARG A 581 -4.77 -9.77 2.65
N TYR A 582 -4.69 -11.02 2.18
CA TYR A 582 -5.37 -12.15 2.80
C TYR A 582 -5.02 -12.29 4.28
N TYR A 583 -3.73 -12.38 4.60
CA TYR A 583 -3.28 -12.58 5.97
C TYR A 583 -3.77 -11.44 6.87
N LEU A 584 -3.52 -10.19 6.48
CA LEU A 584 -3.90 -9.02 7.28
C LEU A 584 -5.41 -8.93 7.50
N LEU A 585 -6.22 -9.23 6.48
CA LEU A 585 -7.69 -9.23 6.59
C LEU A 585 -8.20 -10.41 7.42
N SER A 586 -7.56 -11.58 7.32
CA SER A 586 -7.89 -12.77 8.13
C SER A 586 -7.58 -12.58 9.62
N SER A 587 -6.62 -11.71 9.93
CA SER A 587 -6.20 -11.36 11.28
C SER A 587 -6.52 -9.90 11.62
N ARG A 588 -7.54 -9.31 10.97
CA ARG A 588 -7.93 -7.91 11.19
C ARG A 588 -8.29 -7.70 12.68
N PRO A 589 -7.70 -6.71 13.37
CA PRO A 589 -7.93 -6.47 14.80
C PRO A 589 -9.28 -5.77 15.06
N GLU A 590 -10.39 -6.51 14.96
CA GLU A 590 -11.75 -5.94 15.08
C GLU A 590 -12.25 -5.83 16.53
N THR A 591 -11.95 -6.85 17.35
CA THR A 591 -12.49 -6.98 18.73
C THR A 591 -11.42 -6.87 19.81
N GLY A 592 -10.15 -6.90 19.41
CA GLY A 592 -8.99 -6.94 20.27
C GLY A 592 -7.73 -6.76 19.43
N ASP A 593 -6.61 -6.45 20.09
CA ASP A 593 -5.30 -6.39 19.43
C ASP A 593 -5.00 -7.73 18.74
N ALA A 594 -4.40 -7.66 17.55
CA ALA A 594 -3.94 -8.83 16.81
C ALA A 594 -2.40 -8.84 16.77
N MET A 595 -1.81 -10.01 16.52
CA MET A 595 -0.38 -10.17 16.40
C MET A 595 -0.02 -10.67 15.00
N PHE A 596 0.83 -9.94 14.28
CA PHE A 596 1.47 -10.46 13.09
C PHE A 596 2.57 -11.44 13.51
N THR A 597 2.57 -12.67 12.98
CA THR A 597 3.71 -13.58 13.08
C THR A 597 4.04 -14.20 11.74
N TRP A 598 5.33 -14.36 11.44
CA TRP A 598 5.76 -15.00 10.19
C TRP A 598 5.33 -16.46 10.10
N ASN A 599 5.28 -17.16 11.23
CA ASN A 599 4.81 -18.55 11.29
C ASN A 599 3.35 -18.67 10.82
N GLU A 600 2.47 -17.82 11.35
CA GLU A 600 1.06 -17.82 10.96
C GLU A 600 0.89 -17.34 9.52
N PHE A 601 1.67 -16.35 9.08
CA PHE A 601 1.67 -15.88 7.69
C PHE A 601 1.97 -17.00 6.69
N ILE A 602 3.03 -17.77 6.95
CA ILE A 602 3.42 -18.93 6.11
C ILE A 602 2.35 -20.02 6.20
N THR A 603 1.87 -20.31 7.41
CA THR A 603 0.87 -21.34 7.66
C THR A 603 -0.40 -21.04 6.88
N LYS A 604 -0.98 -19.85 7.02
CA LYS A 604 -2.20 -19.45 6.30
C LYS A 604 -2.04 -19.47 4.79
N ASN A 605 -0.88 -19.07 4.26
CA ASN A 605 -0.62 -19.24 2.83
C ASN A 605 -0.64 -20.72 2.42
N ASN A 606 0.06 -21.58 3.15
CA ASN A 606 0.23 -22.98 2.76
C ASN A 606 -1.04 -23.81 3.00
N SER A 607 -1.77 -23.59 4.09
CA SER A 607 -2.96 -24.36 4.44
C SER A 607 -4.25 -23.81 3.84
N GLU A 608 -4.49 -22.49 3.94
CA GLU A 608 -5.77 -21.91 3.56
C GLU A 608 -5.76 -21.44 2.09
N LEU A 609 -4.71 -20.72 1.67
CA LEU A 609 -4.63 -20.27 0.28
C LEU A 609 -4.26 -21.40 -0.67
N LEU A 610 -3.15 -22.09 -0.43
CA LEU A 610 -2.65 -23.12 -1.35
C LEU A 610 -3.47 -24.41 -1.29
N ASN A 611 -3.68 -24.98 -0.09
CA ASN A 611 -4.30 -26.30 0.06
C ASN A 611 -5.83 -26.29 0.07
N ASN A 612 -6.48 -25.13 0.26
CA ASN A 612 -7.95 -25.01 0.15
C ASN A 612 -8.36 -24.29 -1.16
N LEU A 613 -8.26 -22.96 -1.23
CA LEU A 613 -8.76 -22.20 -2.39
C LEU A 613 -8.01 -22.54 -3.69
N GLY A 614 -6.67 -22.48 -3.63
CA GLY A 614 -5.81 -22.81 -4.75
C GLY A 614 -5.99 -24.25 -5.23
N ASN A 615 -6.10 -25.19 -4.29
CA ASN A 615 -6.32 -26.60 -4.59
C ASN A 615 -7.66 -26.84 -5.29
N PHE A 616 -8.76 -26.27 -4.76
CA PHE A 616 -10.09 -26.43 -5.35
C PHE A 616 -10.11 -25.95 -6.80
N VAL A 617 -9.69 -24.70 -7.03
CA VAL A 617 -9.66 -24.10 -8.37
C VAL A 617 -8.80 -24.93 -9.33
N ASN A 618 -7.56 -25.24 -8.91
CA ASN A 618 -6.61 -25.93 -9.77
C ASN A 618 -7.05 -27.36 -10.12
N ARG A 619 -7.59 -28.10 -9.13
CA ARG A 619 -8.04 -29.48 -9.33
C ARG A 619 -9.17 -29.58 -10.35
N VAL A 620 -10.18 -28.71 -10.23
CA VAL A 620 -11.34 -28.73 -11.14
C VAL A 620 -10.94 -28.29 -12.54
N ILE A 621 -10.23 -27.16 -12.68
CA ILE A 621 -9.86 -26.64 -14.00
C ILE A 621 -8.91 -27.61 -14.72
N LYS A 622 -7.90 -28.16 -14.03
CA LYS A 622 -7.02 -29.18 -14.66
C LYS A 622 -7.77 -30.43 -15.06
N PHE A 623 -8.75 -30.87 -14.26
CA PHE A 623 -9.57 -32.02 -14.62
C PHE A 623 -10.37 -31.76 -15.90
N VAL A 624 -11.01 -30.59 -16.01
CA VAL A 624 -11.73 -30.18 -17.23
C VAL A 624 -10.80 -30.18 -18.45
N ILE A 625 -9.67 -29.46 -18.35
CA ILE A 625 -8.71 -29.34 -19.46
C ILE A 625 -8.15 -30.70 -19.89
N ALA A 626 -7.98 -31.65 -18.96
CA ALA A 626 -7.43 -32.97 -19.25
C ALA A 626 -8.46 -33.97 -19.80
N LYS A 627 -9.75 -33.80 -19.49
CA LYS A 627 -10.79 -34.81 -19.76
C LYS A 627 -11.83 -34.40 -20.78
N TYR A 628 -12.08 -33.11 -20.92
CA TYR A 628 -13.10 -32.58 -21.82
C TYR A 628 -12.41 -31.93 -23.01
N GLU A 629 -12.80 -32.35 -24.21
CA GLU A 629 -12.21 -31.88 -25.45
C GLU A 629 -12.26 -30.35 -25.52
N GLY A 630 -11.11 -29.74 -25.80
CA GLY A 630 -10.98 -28.28 -25.89
C GLY A 630 -11.22 -27.52 -24.59
N GLY A 631 -11.35 -28.19 -23.43
CA GLY A 631 -11.68 -27.54 -22.16
C GLY A 631 -13.13 -27.04 -22.08
N VAL A 632 -14.03 -27.69 -22.80
CA VAL A 632 -15.45 -27.31 -22.88
C VAL A 632 -16.22 -27.91 -21.71
N ILE A 633 -16.99 -27.06 -21.01
CA ILE A 633 -17.85 -27.46 -19.89
C ILE A 633 -19.02 -28.30 -20.41
N PRO A 634 -19.32 -29.47 -19.82
CA PRO A 634 -20.44 -30.28 -20.24
C PRO A 634 -21.77 -29.64 -19.85
N GLU A 635 -22.81 -29.90 -20.66
CA GLU A 635 -24.19 -29.75 -20.22
C GLU A 635 -24.51 -30.89 -19.25
N ALA A 636 -25.19 -30.59 -18.14
CA ALA A 636 -25.47 -31.57 -17.10
C ALA A 636 -26.76 -31.24 -16.36
N ASP A 637 -27.44 -32.29 -15.88
CA ASP A 637 -28.54 -32.17 -14.94
C ASP A 637 -27.99 -31.94 -13.52
N LEU A 638 -28.35 -30.81 -12.92
CA LEU A 638 -27.90 -30.39 -11.58
C LEU A 638 -28.98 -30.62 -10.51
N SER A 639 -30.04 -31.37 -10.81
CA SER A 639 -31.12 -31.69 -9.88
C SER A 639 -30.81 -32.87 -8.94
N GLY A 640 -29.61 -33.44 -9.04
CA GLY A 640 -29.14 -34.51 -8.17
C GLY A 640 -29.07 -34.11 -6.70
N GLU A 641 -29.27 -35.08 -5.80
CA GLU A 641 -29.32 -34.85 -4.35
C GLU A 641 -28.04 -34.17 -3.82
N SER A 642 -26.87 -34.56 -4.33
CA SER A 642 -25.58 -33.99 -3.91
C SER A 642 -25.40 -32.54 -4.38
N GLU A 643 -25.88 -32.21 -5.58
CA GLU A 643 -25.82 -30.87 -6.18
C GLU A 643 -26.79 -29.91 -5.47
N VAL A 644 -27.99 -30.38 -5.15
CA VAL A 644 -28.99 -29.64 -4.36
C VAL A 644 -28.48 -29.38 -2.95
N ALA A 645 -27.90 -30.39 -2.29
CA ALA A 645 -27.29 -30.23 -0.97
C ALA A 645 -26.15 -29.19 -0.97
N LEU A 646 -25.23 -29.28 -1.94
CA LEU A 646 -24.17 -28.29 -2.11
C LEU A 646 -24.74 -26.87 -2.30
N THR A 647 -25.74 -26.73 -3.16
CA THR A 647 -26.38 -25.43 -3.44
C THR A 647 -26.98 -24.81 -2.18
N ASN A 648 -27.66 -25.62 -1.36
CA ASN A 648 -28.23 -25.18 -0.08
C ASN A 648 -27.15 -24.74 0.91
N ASP A 649 -26.09 -25.54 1.06
CA ASP A 649 -24.96 -25.21 1.94
C ASP A 649 -24.28 -23.89 1.52
N VAL A 650 -24.02 -23.74 0.22
CA VAL A 650 -23.39 -22.55 -0.35
C VAL A 650 -24.28 -21.32 -0.16
N ASN A 651 -25.59 -21.43 -0.38
CA ASN A 651 -26.53 -20.33 -0.16
C ASN A 651 -26.60 -19.90 1.31
N ALA A 652 -26.58 -20.85 2.25
CA ALA A 652 -26.55 -20.53 3.67
C ALA A 652 -25.28 -19.76 4.08
N LEU A 653 -24.12 -20.15 3.53
CA LEU A 653 -22.85 -19.45 3.76
C LEU A 653 -22.79 -18.10 3.04
N LEU A 654 -23.32 -18.01 1.82
CA LEU A 654 -23.36 -16.79 1.02
C LEU A 654 -24.22 -15.72 1.70
N SER A 655 -25.39 -16.10 2.22
CA SER A 655 -26.26 -15.19 2.97
C SER A 655 -25.53 -14.60 4.19
N GLN A 656 -24.84 -15.44 4.96
CA GLN A 656 -24.01 -14.99 6.10
C GLN A 656 -22.83 -14.11 5.67
N TYR A 657 -22.23 -14.38 4.50
CA TYR A 657 -21.14 -13.57 3.94
C TYR A 657 -21.63 -12.17 3.62
N VAL A 658 -22.77 -12.07 2.93
CA VAL A 658 -23.40 -10.80 2.56
C VAL A 658 -23.80 -10.02 3.81
N GLU A 659 -24.46 -10.67 4.77
CA GLU A 659 -24.81 -10.05 6.05
C GLU A 659 -23.58 -9.53 6.79
N SER A 660 -22.51 -10.34 6.85
CA SER A 660 -21.28 -9.97 7.53
C SER A 660 -20.66 -8.72 6.90
N LEU A 661 -20.55 -8.66 5.58
CA LEU A 661 -19.96 -7.49 4.92
C LEU A 661 -20.88 -6.28 4.89
N ASP A 662 -22.21 -6.44 4.80
CA ASP A 662 -23.16 -5.32 4.97
C ASP A 662 -23.03 -4.67 6.35
N ASN A 663 -22.63 -5.44 7.38
CA ASN A 663 -22.32 -4.96 8.73
C ASN A 663 -20.81 -4.73 8.97
N VAL A 664 -19.98 -4.70 7.91
CA VAL A 664 -18.53 -4.42 7.95
C VAL A 664 -17.74 -5.37 8.87
N LYS A 665 -18.19 -6.63 9.00
CA LYS A 665 -17.50 -7.75 9.67
C LYS A 665 -16.54 -8.43 8.69
N ILE A 666 -15.49 -7.70 8.32
CA ILE A 666 -14.56 -8.06 7.25
C ILE A 666 -13.86 -9.39 7.52
N ARG A 667 -13.38 -9.60 8.76
CA ARG A 667 -12.71 -10.85 9.14
C ARG A 667 -13.63 -12.07 8.99
N HIS A 668 -14.88 -11.93 9.42
CA HIS A 668 -15.87 -13.01 9.33
C HIS A 668 -16.28 -13.28 7.88
N GLY A 669 -16.50 -12.22 7.08
CA GLY A 669 -16.75 -12.35 5.65
C GLY A 669 -15.66 -13.15 4.93
N LEU A 670 -14.37 -12.88 5.21
CA LEU A 670 -13.28 -13.66 4.63
C LEU A 670 -13.35 -15.14 5.04
N SER A 671 -13.58 -15.43 6.33
CA SER A 671 -13.68 -16.82 6.79
C SER A 671 -14.83 -17.59 6.12
N LEU A 672 -15.96 -16.93 5.86
CA LEU A 672 -17.11 -17.53 5.17
C LEU A 672 -16.80 -17.82 3.70
N ALA A 673 -16.10 -16.91 3.01
CA ALA A 673 -15.64 -17.17 1.64
C ALA A 673 -14.69 -18.40 1.57
N MET A 674 -13.80 -18.53 2.56
CA MET A 674 -12.90 -19.69 2.65
C MET A 674 -13.64 -20.98 3.05
N ALA A 675 -14.71 -20.88 3.83
CA ALA A 675 -15.59 -22.01 4.16
C ALA A 675 -16.35 -22.52 2.93
N ILE A 676 -16.83 -21.62 2.05
CA ILE A 676 -17.45 -21.99 0.76
C ILE A 676 -16.44 -22.76 -0.11
N SER A 677 -15.18 -22.32 -0.16
CA SER A 677 -14.11 -23.06 -0.85
C SER A 677 -13.85 -24.43 -0.22
N ALA A 678 -13.83 -24.52 1.11
CA ALA A 678 -13.65 -25.79 1.81
C ALA A 678 -14.80 -26.76 1.52
N ARG A 679 -16.04 -26.27 1.47
CA ARG A 679 -17.21 -27.05 1.10
C ARG A 679 -17.10 -27.59 -0.33
N GLY A 680 -16.58 -26.79 -1.26
CA GLY A 680 -16.26 -27.23 -2.62
C GLY A 680 -15.23 -28.36 -2.67
N ASN A 681 -14.13 -28.25 -1.90
CA ASN A 681 -13.15 -29.34 -1.78
C ASN A 681 -13.77 -30.64 -1.24
N LEU A 682 -14.59 -30.53 -0.20
CA LEU A 682 -15.30 -31.68 0.39
C LEU A 682 -16.24 -32.33 -0.63
N TYR A 683 -17.00 -31.53 -1.37
CA TYR A 683 -17.90 -32.03 -2.41
C TYR A 683 -17.16 -32.82 -3.51
N LEU A 684 -15.97 -32.39 -3.94
CA LEU A 684 -15.15 -33.15 -4.89
C LEU A 684 -14.64 -34.48 -4.32
N GLN A 685 -14.42 -34.53 -3.00
CA GLN A 685 -13.99 -35.73 -2.30
C GLN A 685 -15.16 -36.71 -2.14
N GLU A 686 -16.31 -36.26 -1.67
CA GLU A 686 -17.56 -37.03 -1.53
C GLU A 686 -18.01 -37.60 -2.88
N SER A 687 -17.87 -36.82 -3.94
CA SER A 687 -18.21 -37.24 -5.31
C SER A 687 -17.19 -38.18 -5.95
N ASN A 688 -16.01 -38.36 -5.33
CA ASN A 688 -14.88 -39.13 -5.86
C ASN A 688 -14.50 -38.77 -7.31
N VAL A 689 -14.34 -37.46 -7.59
CA VAL A 689 -13.98 -36.98 -8.92
C VAL A 689 -12.63 -37.56 -9.34
N SER A 690 -12.69 -38.44 -10.33
CA SER A 690 -11.59 -39.31 -10.76
C SER A 690 -11.78 -39.75 -12.21
N ASN A 691 -10.75 -40.39 -12.78
CA ASN A 691 -10.87 -41.04 -14.10
C ASN A 691 -11.97 -42.10 -14.11
N THR A 692 -12.11 -42.85 -13.01
CA THR A 692 -13.13 -43.88 -12.84
C THR A 692 -14.54 -43.30 -12.90
N LEU A 693 -14.80 -42.22 -12.16
CA LEU A 693 -16.09 -41.54 -12.22
C LEU A 693 -16.41 -41.07 -13.65
N PHE A 694 -15.42 -40.49 -14.34
CA PHE A 694 -15.56 -40.01 -15.71
C PHE A 694 -15.92 -41.13 -16.71
N THR A 695 -15.35 -42.33 -16.55
CA THR A 695 -15.59 -43.46 -17.46
C THR A 695 -16.82 -44.27 -17.10
N GLU A 696 -17.10 -44.48 -15.82
CA GLU A 696 -18.14 -45.41 -15.36
C GLU A 696 -19.49 -44.71 -15.08
N ASN A 697 -19.48 -43.43 -14.70
CA ASN A 697 -20.70 -42.67 -14.44
C ASN A 697 -20.57 -41.24 -14.98
N ARG A 698 -20.67 -41.14 -16.30
CA ARG A 698 -20.43 -39.89 -17.03
C ARG A 698 -21.37 -38.75 -16.62
N ALA A 699 -22.68 -39.03 -16.51
CA ALA A 699 -23.67 -38.01 -16.15
C ALA A 699 -23.40 -37.39 -14.78
N LYS A 700 -23.06 -38.22 -13.77
CA LYS A 700 -22.66 -37.71 -12.45
C LYS A 700 -21.36 -36.91 -12.51
N CYS A 701 -20.36 -37.36 -13.27
CA CYS A 701 -19.12 -36.61 -13.44
C CYS A 701 -19.37 -35.23 -14.06
N ASP A 702 -20.24 -35.15 -15.07
CA ASP A 702 -20.58 -33.92 -15.77
C ASP A 702 -21.28 -32.92 -14.85
N ALA A 703 -22.23 -33.38 -14.02
CA ALA A 703 -22.90 -32.56 -13.01
C ALA A 703 -21.90 -31.98 -11.99
N VAL A 704 -21.04 -32.84 -11.44
CA VAL A 704 -20.02 -32.45 -10.46
C VAL A 704 -19.04 -31.42 -11.01
N VAL A 705 -18.58 -31.62 -12.25
CA VAL A 705 -17.68 -30.67 -12.93
C VAL A 705 -18.37 -29.34 -13.18
N ASN A 706 -19.60 -29.36 -13.70
CA ASN A 706 -20.34 -28.16 -14.06
C ASN A 706 -20.63 -27.28 -12.82
N ILE A 707 -21.18 -27.86 -11.76
CA ILE A 707 -21.49 -27.10 -10.54
C ILE A 707 -20.21 -26.60 -9.85
N SER A 708 -19.12 -27.37 -9.88
CA SER A 708 -17.83 -26.96 -9.30
C SER A 708 -17.21 -25.77 -10.02
N ILE A 709 -17.32 -25.71 -11.36
CA ILE A 709 -16.86 -24.55 -12.15
C ILE A 709 -17.68 -23.31 -11.82
N ASN A 710 -19.00 -23.46 -11.66
CA ASN A 710 -19.87 -22.38 -11.24
C ASN A 710 -19.56 -21.90 -9.81
N LEU A 711 -19.23 -22.83 -8.89
CA LEU A 711 -18.80 -22.49 -7.54
C LEU A 711 -17.46 -21.73 -7.54
N ILE A 712 -16.51 -22.10 -8.41
CA ILE A 712 -15.27 -21.33 -8.62
C ILE A 712 -15.57 -19.93 -9.12
N TYR A 713 -16.55 -19.78 -10.02
CA TYR A 713 -16.96 -18.48 -10.53
C TYR A 713 -17.60 -17.60 -9.44
N LEU A 714 -18.45 -18.16 -8.59
CA LEU A 714 -18.96 -17.47 -7.39
C LEU A 714 -17.80 -17.07 -6.46
N LEU A 715 -16.90 -17.99 -6.13
CA LEU A 715 -15.74 -17.72 -5.27
C LEU A 715 -14.90 -16.56 -5.81
N SER A 716 -14.73 -16.44 -7.12
CA SER A 716 -14.04 -15.31 -7.73
C SER A 716 -14.67 -13.96 -7.35
N ALA A 717 -16.00 -13.87 -7.28
CA ALA A 717 -16.69 -12.66 -6.82
C ALA A 717 -16.48 -12.44 -5.31
N LEU A 718 -16.60 -13.50 -4.50
CA LEU A 718 -16.51 -13.40 -3.04
C LEU A 718 -15.11 -13.05 -2.54
N ILE A 719 -14.06 -13.48 -3.26
CA ILE A 719 -12.67 -13.15 -2.92
C ILE A 719 -12.21 -11.83 -3.51
N TYR A 720 -12.92 -11.24 -4.48
CA TYR A 720 -12.54 -9.96 -5.11
C TYR A 720 -12.29 -8.82 -4.11
N PRO A 721 -13.12 -8.62 -3.05
CA PRO A 721 -12.84 -7.62 -2.03
C PRO A 721 -11.50 -7.79 -1.29
N PHE A 722 -11.07 -9.04 -1.12
CA PHE A 722 -9.90 -9.40 -0.30
C PHE A 722 -8.64 -9.56 -1.14
N MET A 723 -8.75 -10.24 -2.28
CA MET A 723 -7.66 -10.62 -3.18
C MET A 723 -8.06 -10.37 -4.65
N PRO A 724 -8.16 -9.09 -5.07
CA PRO A 724 -8.57 -8.71 -6.41
C PRO A 724 -7.78 -9.41 -7.52
N ALA A 725 -6.44 -9.38 -7.50
CA ALA A 725 -5.62 -10.05 -8.51
C ALA A 725 -5.86 -11.57 -8.60
N THR A 726 -6.22 -12.22 -7.48
CA THR A 726 -6.58 -13.64 -7.46
C THR A 726 -7.94 -13.87 -8.15
N SER A 727 -8.93 -13.00 -7.88
CA SER A 727 -10.24 -13.04 -8.56
C SER A 727 -10.10 -12.87 -10.08
N GLU A 728 -9.28 -11.91 -10.50
CA GLU A 728 -8.96 -11.69 -11.91
C GLU A 728 -8.24 -12.90 -12.53
N SER A 729 -7.35 -13.55 -11.78
CA SER A 729 -6.70 -14.76 -12.24
C SER A 729 -7.68 -15.92 -12.40
N ILE A 730 -8.66 -16.07 -11.51
CA ILE A 730 -9.70 -17.10 -11.63
C ILE A 730 -10.56 -16.81 -12.87
N SER A 731 -11.01 -15.58 -13.04
CA SER A 731 -11.85 -15.15 -14.17
C SER A 731 -11.16 -15.38 -15.51
N ARG A 732 -9.86 -15.09 -15.62
CA ARG A 732 -9.03 -15.42 -16.79
C ARG A 732 -8.96 -16.91 -17.08
N GLN A 733 -8.72 -17.74 -16.07
CA GLN A 733 -8.68 -19.21 -16.24
C GLN A 733 -10.03 -19.76 -16.69
N LEU A 734 -11.11 -19.22 -16.11
CA LEU A 734 -12.48 -19.56 -16.46
C LEU A 734 -12.91 -19.01 -17.82
N ASN A 735 -12.16 -18.08 -18.42
CA ASN A 735 -12.57 -17.36 -19.63
C ASN A 735 -13.94 -16.67 -19.46
N ALA A 736 -14.16 -16.09 -18.28
CA ALA A 736 -15.40 -15.40 -17.91
C ALA A 736 -15.07 -13.98 -17.42
N PRO A 737 -15.96 -13.00 -17.66
CA PRO A 737 -15.81 -11.65 -17.11
C PRO A 737 -15.85 -11.69 -15.56
N LEU A 738 -15.48 -10.59 -14.90
CA LEU A 738 -15.67 -10.48 -13.45
C LEU A 738 -17.17 -10.54 -13.10
N ARG A 739 -17.50 -11.16 -11.98
CA ARG A 739 -18.87 -11.40 -11.53
C ARG A 739 -19.22 -10.49 -10.35
N ASN A 740 -20.44 -9.94 -10.34
CA ASN A 740 -21.00 -9.30 -9.14
C ASN A 740 -21.24 -10.34 -8.04
N ILE A 741 -21.28 -9.90 -6.78
CA ILE A 741 -21.63 -10.75 -5.65
C ILE A 741 -23.16 -10.92 -5.65
N PRO A 742 -23.69 -12.13 -5.90
CA PRO A 742 -25.14 -12.35 -5.93
C PRO A 742 -25.68 -12.62 -4.52
N ASP A 743 -27.00 -12.51 -4.35
CA ASP A 743 -27.67 -12.90 -3.11
C ASP A 743 -27.91 -14.43 -3.03
N GLN A 744 -27.87 -15.13 -4.17
CA GLN A 744 -28.01 -16.58 -4.26
C GLN A 744 -26.98 -17.16 -5.25
N PHE A 745 -26.56 -18.40 -5.02
CA PHE A 745 -25.70 -19.15 -5.89
C PHE A 745 -26.47 -19.58 -7.14
N THR A 746 -26.03 -19.06 -8.30
CA THR A 746 -26.56 -19.41 -9.62
C THR A 746 -25.45 -19.94 -10.52
N CYS A 747 -25.83 -20.86 -11.41
CA CYS A 747 -24.95 -21.40 -12.43
C CYS A 747 -24.99 -20.52 -13.70
N ASP A 748 -23.98 -19.66 -13.85
CA ASP A 748 -23.88 -18.70 -14.95
C ASP A 748 -22.80 -19.06 -15.98
N ILE A 749 -21.99 -20.09 -15.73
CA ILE A 749 -21.18 -20.75 -16.74
C ILE A 749 -21.98 -21.96 -17.23
N LEU A 750 -22.48 -21.87 -18.47
CA LEU A 750 -23.40 -22.85 -19.04
C LEU A 750 -22.65 -23.96 -19.79
N GLY A 751 -23.36 -25.04 -20.11
CA GLY A 751 -22.86 -26.09 -21.00
C GLY A 751 -22.38 -25.51 -22.34
N GLY A 752 -21.25 -26.01 -22.84
CA GLY A 752 -20.59 -25.51 -24.05
C GLY A 752 -19.65 -24.32 -23.84
N HIS A 753 -19.51 -23.80 -22.61
CA HIS A 753 -18.52 -22.77 -22.28
C HIS A 753 -17.10 -23.31 -22.37
N LYS A 754 -16.13 -22.52 -22.86
CA LYS A 754 -14.75 -22.97 -23.06
C LYS A 754 -13.78 -22.27 -22.11
N LEU A 755 -13.10 -23.06 -21.28
CA LEU A 755 -12.05 -22.55 -20.40
C LEU A 755 -10.77 -22.18 -21.17
N ASN A 756 -9.98 -21.25 -20.63
CA ASN A 756 -8.67 -20.90 -21.21
C ASN A 756 -7.61 -21.93 -20.83
N GLY A 757 -7.42 -22.18 -19.53
CA GLY A 757 -6.39 -23.08 -19.02
C GLY A 757 -6.09 -22.84 -17.54
N ALA A 758 -5.46 -23.83 -16.90
CA ALA A 758 -5.13 -23.76 -15.48
C ALA A 758 -3.86 -22.93 -15.23
N ALA A 759 -3.87 -22.17 -14.13
CA ALA A 759 -2.71 -21.46 -13.59
C ALA A 759 -2.67 -21.62 -12.07
N TYR A 760 -1.46 -21.68 -11.50
CA TYR A 760 -1.29 -21.70 -10.05
C TYR A 760 -1.66 -20.32 -9.47
N LEU A 761 -2.64 -20.29 -8.57
CA LEU A 761 -3.04 -19.06 -7.86
C LEU A 761 -2.05 -18.68 -6.76
N PHE A 762 -1.49 -19.67 -6.08
CA PHE A 762 -0.58 -19.50 -4.95
C PHE A 762 0.59 -20.47 -5.06
N SER A 763 1.71 -20.11 -4.44
CA SER A 763 2.89 -20.95 -4.33
C SER A 763 3.18 -21.24 -2.87
N ARG A 764 3.76 -22.42 -2.60
CA ARG A 764 4.19 -22.76 -1.23
C ARG A 764 5.29 -21.80 -0.79
N ILE A 765 5.17 -21.29 0.43
CA ILE A 765 6.25 -20.57 1.10
C ILE A 765 7.03 -21.58 1.95
N ASP A 766 8.36 -21.62 1.79
CA ASP A 766 9.22 -22.48 2.61
C ASP A 766 9.20 -21.99 4.07
N GLU A 767 8.91 -22.89 5.00
CA GLU A 767 8.86 -22.62 6.45
C GLU A 767 10.19 -22.04 6.97
N LYS A 768 11.31 -22.35 6.31
CA LYS A 768 12.63 -21.76 6.64
C LYS A 768 12.71 -20.25 6.44
N MET A 769 11.82 -19.67 5.64
CA MET A 769 11.76 -18.23 5.46
C MET A 769 11.38 -17.50 6.75
N GLU A 770 10.70 -18.16 7.69
CA GLU A 770 10.35 -17.58 8.99
C GLU A 770 11.58 -17.01 9.71
N ALA A 771 12.63 -17.83 9.87
CA ALA A 771 13.86 -17.41 10.54
C ALA A 771 14.55 -16.27 9.78
N THR A 772 14.57 -16.35 8.44
CA THR A 772 15.17 -15.33 7.57
C THR A 772 14.49 -13.97 7.74
N TRP A 773 13.16 -13.95 7.72
CA TRP A 773 12.39 -12.72 7.84
C TRP A 773 12.33 -12.18 9.27
N LYS A 774 12.34 -13.06 10.29
CA LYS A 774 12.50 -12.63 11.69
C LYS A 774 13.84 -11.93 11.92
N VAL A 775 14.93 -12.39 11.32
CA VAL A 775 16.23 -11.70 11.39
C VAL A 775 16.18 -10.39 10.61
N LYS A 776 15.60 -10.39 9.40
CA LYS A 776 15.57 -9.20 8.53
C LYS A 776 14.68 -8.06 9.08
N TYR A 777 13.58 -8.40 9.74
CA TYR A 777 12.52 -7.45 10.13
C TYR A 777 12.21 -7.45 11.63
N GLY A 778 12.91 -8.25 12.43
CA GLY A 778 12.85 -8.22 13.89
C GLY A 778 13.93 -7.31 14.48
N SER A 779 13.92 -7.15 15.80
CA SER A 779 15.10 -6.64 16.47
C SER A 779 16.22 -7.67 16.30
N SER A 780 17.35 -7.26 15.73
CA SER A 780 18.60 -8.02 15.86
C SER A 780 18.72 -8.44 17.32
N GLY A 781 18.65 -9.74 17.60
CA GLY A 781 19.00 -10.22 18.94
C GLY A 781 20.40 -9.74 19.26
N ASN A 782 20.58 -9.20 20.47
CA ASN A 782 21.91 -8.98 21.04
C ASN A 782 22.81 -10.21 20.90
#